data_AF-A0A2A2K1G0-F1
#
_entry.id   AF-A0A2A2K1G0-F1
#
_cell.length_a   1.000
_cell.length_b   1.000
_cell.length_c   1.000
_cell.angle_alpha   90.00
_cell.angle_beta   90.00
_cell.angle_gamma   90.00
#
_symmetry.space_group_name_H-M   'P 1'
#
loop_
_entity.id
_entity.type
_entity.pdbx_description
1 polymer ?
#
loop_
_entity_poly.entity_id
_entity_poly.type
_entity_poly.pdbx_seq_one_letter_code
_entity_poly.pdbx_strand_id
1 'polypeptide(L)'
;MTTLDDQLFEAMSSKPPDQIRNICLIAHVDHGKTSYADSLVSSNAIISARMAGKLRYLDSREDEQTRGITMKSSGISLLCEPLLINLIDSPGHVDFSGEVTSALLLSDVALLLVDIVEGICSQTEALLRQAITNGQTIILVINKLDRLRIEFKMNAQEAYTFIQRLLEAVNSCVSQIITGLILEDDSWGNIEEVEEEMHFDPAKGNVIFSSAVHAYAFSMDDFAEIYAPKLNLNKSELAKSLFGDFFLHGGKITPDAVSKGKKTLFEQLVLEPLWMLHDCGLVNEDLGKLTELAGKLGLKIKSRRVNEAFDEMMRVWLPLPKATFRAIARAPSARTAFQRHHRIEHLVGKRESHPLKETILSCSPDKMTLLFVAKFIRVDEKKLAIVRMLSGKIKQGDELYILGKKQRNLDENAESSLPKTTIKCVFGLRGREANRLTGATAGVICAIEADSLILNCTLCSEPCSEGLNLGRELGEPLVRVSVSTKELERLSELKEALKNLVVLDPSLRVLELETGELAMVTAGEVHLQKCLKDLEDLGFEDLEVSSPIVPFLETLVPDSSLTQQQIQDQITECRTKGDALVIRLRIVPLPIEIVNLLEKNTETLRNQRKNQHDDESWIEFKSKLQTTCTENLPKMKGSWWYKKSKEEINELIERIWSFGPDRARSTILFNGMSSYQRKPIWTKSGEGEFRLFDQAIVAGFELFASAGPLCNEVMRGVGVIVEEWTVADENDSTIGGQLMSAMKATCTAAAGKLALRLVAAMYKCTVTTSSQALGKCHAVLAQRKAKVLSEDINEATGLFEVVTLLPVVESFSFCEQLRKSTSGLASAQLHFSHWQIIDEDPYWTPSTLEEIEEFGMKGDSPNHARGYMDAVRRRKGLPTQDLIVISAEKQRNLKKNK
;
A
#
# COMPACT_ATOMS: atom_id res chain seq x y z
N MET A 1 -12.68 38.27 24.72
CA MET A 1 -12.58 36.81 24.95
C MET A 1 -11.85 36.26 23.75
N THR A 2 -10.66 35.66 23.94
CA THR A 2 -9.95 34.94 22.89
C THR A 2 -10.82 33.80 22.39
N THR A 3 -10.95 33.64 21.08
CA THR A 3 -11.70 32.52 20.51
C THR A 3 -10.93 31.21 20.77
N LEU A 4 -11.61 30.06 20.73
CA LEU A 4 -10.94 28.75 20.81
C LEU A 4 -9.89 28.60 19.70
N ASP A 5 -10.11 29.27 18.57
CA ASP A 5 -9.18 29.25 17.44
C ASP A 5 -7.90 30.04 17.72
N ASP A 6 -8.00 31.20 18.36
CA ASP A 6 -6.83 31.96 18.81
C ASP A 6 -5.98 31.13 19.78
N GLN A 7 -6.63 30.44 20.72
CA GLN A 7 -5.97 29.55 21.68
C GLN A 7 -5.29 28.37 21.01
N LEU A 8 -5.92 27.77 19.98
CA LEU A 8 -5.30 26.69 19.23
C LEU A 8 -4.06 27.19 18.47
N PHE A 9 -4.15 28.33 17.78
CA PHE A 9 -3.02 28.84 16.99
C PHE A 9 -1.83 29.25 17.86
N GLU A 10 -2.11 29.80 19.04
CA GLU A 10 -1.09 30.05 20.06
C GLU A 10 -0.47 28.74 20.56
N ALA A 11 -1.29 27.71 20.81
CA ALA A 11 -0.82 26.38 21.21
C ALA A 11 0.09 25.74 20.14
N MET A 12 -0.25 25.84 18.85
CA MET A 12 0.59 25.31 17.76
C MET A 12 1.96 26.01 17.68
N SER A 13 2.07 27.23 18.18
CA SER A 13 3.30 28.03 18.12
C SER A 13 4.19 27.88 19.37
N SER A 14 3.62 27.54 20.53
CA SER A 14 4.29 27.68 21.83
C SER A 14 4.27 26.44 22.73
N LYS A 15 3.37 25.49 22.48
CA LYS A 15 3.12 24.39 23.41
C LYS A 15 4.31 23.41 23.48
N PRO A 16 4.67 22.91 24.67
CA PRO A 16 5.78 21.98 24.79
C PRO A 16 5.47 20.64 24.09
N PRO A 17 6.48 20.01 23.46
CA PRO A 17 6.34 18.70 22.81
C PRO A 17 5.70 17.61 23.67
N ASP A 18 5.88 17.68 25.00
CA ASP A 18 5.29 16.76 25.99
C ASP A 18 3.76 16.78 26.03
N GLN A 19 3.16 17.91 25.64
CA GLN A 19 1.72 18.11 25.60
C GLN A 19 1.13 17.97 24.19
N ILE A 20 1.95 17.57 23.22
CA ILE A 20 1.50 17.35 21.85
C ILE A 20 1.34 15.86 21.59
N ARG A 21 0.24 15.49 20.94
CA ARG A 21 -0.06 14.12 20.50
C ARG A 21 -0.40 14.15 19.03
N ASN A 22 0.26 13.31 18.25
CA ASN A 22 0.04 13.22 16.80
C ASN A 22 -0.57 11.87 16.54
N ILE A 23 -1.81 11.86 16.07
CA ILE A 23 -2.62 10.67 15.96
C ILE A 23 -3.07 10.48 14.52
N CYS A 24 -3.16 9.24 14.07
CA CYS A 24 -3.85 8.91 12.84
C CYS A 24 -4.96 7.90 13.11
N LEU A 25 -6.08 8.05 12.42
CA LEU A 25 -7.13 7.03 12.39
C LEU A 25 -6.82 6.05 11.26
N ILE A 26 -6.71 4.76 11.60
CA ILE A 26 -6.54 3.67 10.64
C ILE A 26 -7.66 2.66 10.85
N ALA A 27 -8.27 2.21 9.75
CA ALA A 27 -9.37 1.26 9.82
C ALA A 27 -9.55 0.58 8.47
N HIS A 28 -10.16 -0.59 8.47
CA HIS A 28 -10.74 -1.14 7.27
C HIS A 28 -11.90 -0.24 6.77
N VAL A 29 -12.25 -0.37 5.48
CA VAL A 29 -13.42 0.30 4.89
C VAL A 29 -14.66 0.01 5.75
N ASP A 30 -15.52 1.00 5.94
CA ASP A 30 -16.78 0.87 6.68
C ASP A 30 -16.69 0.47 8.16
N HIS A 31 -15.50 0.39 8.78
CA HIS A 31 -15.35 0.20 10.24
C HIS A 31 -15.71 1.45 11.08
N GLY A 32 -16.28 2.50 10.46
CA GLY A 32 -16.80 3.69 11.14
C GLY A 32 -15.76 4.78 11.45
N LYS A 33 -14.62 4.76 10.75
CA LYS A 33 -13.53 5.75 10.87
C LYS A 33 -14.01 7.20 10.78
N THR A 34 -14.71 7.55 9.70
CA THR A 34 -15.17 8.92 9.48
C THR A 34 -16.20 9.37 10.52
N SER A 35 -17.11 8.48 10.92
CA SER A 35 -18.09 8.80 11.98
C SER A 35 -17.41 9.00 13.34
N TYR A 36 -16.33 8.26 13.61
CA TYR A 36 -15.51 8.42 14.81
C TYR A 36 -14.74 9.75 14.77
N ALA A 37 -14.14 10.08 13.62
CA ALA A 37 -13.44 11.34 13.40
C ALA A 37 -14.35 12.54 13.64
N ASP A 38 -15.56 12.55 13.06
CA ASP A 38 -16.56 13.59 13.29
C ASP A 38 -16.88 13.78 14.77
N SER A 39 -17.02 12.69 15.51
CA SER A 39 -17.29 12.74 16.95
C SER A 39 -16.16 13.46 17.69
N LEU A 40 -14.90 13.22 17.33
CA LEU A 40 -13.74 13.95 17.87
C LEU A 40 -13.75 15.43 17.48
N VAL A 41 -14.05 15.74 16.21
CA VAL A 41 -14.12 17.13 15.71
C VAL A 41 -15.20 17.93 16.45
N SER A 42 -16.34 17.30 16.78
CA SER A 42 -17.45 17.94 17.50
C SER A 42 -17.07 18.43 18.90
N SER A 43 -16.05 17.84 19.53
CA SER A 43 -15.58 18.23 20.86
C SER A 43 -15.02 19.66 20.93
N ASN A 44 -14.50 20.15 19.80
CA ASN A 44 -13.94 21.50 19.68
C ASN A 44 -14.96 22.51 19.09
N ALA A 45 -16.25 22.17 19.10
CA ALA A 45 -17.35 22.98 18.57
C ALA A 45 -17.21 23.39 17.08
N ILE A 46 -16.31 22.72 16.33
CA ILE A 46 -16.13 22.93 14.89
C ILE A 46 -17.38 22.45 14.13
N ILE A 47 -17.97 21.33 14.57
CA ILE A 47 -19.26 20.85 14.11
C ILE A 47 -20.22 20.72 15.28
N SER A 48 -21.53 20.86 15.01
CA SER A 48 -22.53 20.62 16.05
C SER A 48 -22.53 19.14 16.46
N ALA A 49 -22.64 18.88 17.77
CA ALA A 49 -22.68 17.52 18.31
C ALA A 49 -23.81 16.67 17.69
N ARG A 50 -24.92 17.29 17.25
CA ARG A 50 -26.03 16.58 16.58
C ARG A 50 -25.67 16.06 15.20
N MET A 51 -24.81 16.78 14.48
CA MET A 51 -24.34 16.42 13.14
C MET A 51 -23.11 15.50 13.15
N ALA A 52 -22.48 15.33 14.32
CA ALA A 52 -21.35 14.42 14.50
C ALA A 52 -21.75 12.98 14.13
N GLY A 53 -20.92 12.34 13.30
CA GLY A 53 -21.13 10.98 12.82
C GLY A 53 -21.91 10.90 11.50
N LYS A 54 -22.54 12.00 11.07
CA LYS A 54 -23.42 12.08 9.88
C LYS A 54 -22.87 12.98 8.79
N LEU A 55 -22.11 14.03 9.15
CA LEU A 55 -21.68 15.07 8.23
C LEU A 55 -20.44 14.67 7.41
N ARG A 56 -19.60 13.78 7.96
CA ARG A 56 -18.31 13.38 7.40
C ARG A 56 -17.44 14.59 7.08
N TYR A 57 -17.16 15.39 8.10
CA TYR A 57 -16.52 16.71 7.97
C TYR A 57 -15.17 16.66 7.25
N LEU A 58 -14.36 15.64 7.54
CA LEU A 58 -13.03 15.47 6.96
C LEU A 58 -13.05 14.92 5.53
N ASP A 59 -14.17 14.32 5.09
CA ASP A 59 -14.43 13.97 3.69
C ASP A 59 -14.88 15.24 2.96
N SER A 60 -13.88 16.03 2.57
CA SER A 60 -14.09 17.36 1.98
C SER A 60 -14.66 17.32 0.57
N ARG A 61 -14.45 16.21 -0.16
CA ARG A 61 -14.83 16.08 -1.56
C ARG A 61 -16.26 15.55 -1.73
N GLU A 62 -16.91 15.92 -2.82
CA GLU A 62 -18.27 15.44 -3.15
C GLU A 62 -18.30 13.95 -3.50
N ASP A 63 -17.26 13.43 -4.15
CA ASP A 63 -17.14 12.03 -4.52
C ASP A 63 -16.89 11.12 -3.31
N GLU A 64 -16.13 11.58 -2.31
CA GLU A 64 -15.97 10.90 -1.01
C GLU A 64 -17.33 10.75 -0.31
N GLN A 65 -18.10 11.85 -0.23
CA GLN A 65 -19.42 11.86 0.41
C GLN A 65 -20.41 10.93 -0.32
N THR A 66 -20.42 10.98 -1.66
CA THR A 66 -21.29 10.15 -2.50
C THR A 66 -20.97 8.67 -2.37
N ARG A 67 -19.68 8.30 -2.34
CA ARG A 67 -19.25 6.90 -2.32
C ARG A 67 -19.21 6.28 -0.93
N GLY A 68 -19.19 7.09 0.12
CA GLY A 68 -19.09 6.57 1.48
C GLY A 68 -17.68 6.26 1.97
N ILE A 69 -16.65 6.62 1.21
CA ILE A 69 -15.26 6.25 1.50
C ILE A 69 -14.34 7.47 1.47
N THR A 70 -13.45 7.56 2.44
CA THR A 70 -12.35 8.53 2.46
C THR A 70 -11.30 8.16 1.42
N MET A 71 -10.90 9.12 0.58
CA MET A 71 -9.95 8.95 -0.52
C MET A 71 -8.70 9.83 -0.40
N LYS A 72 -8.77 10.93 0.34
CA LYS A 72 -7.63 11.81 0.66
C LYS A 72 -7.42 11.87 2.17
N SER A 73 -6.16 11.83 2.59
CA SER A 73 -5.82 12.09 3.98
C SER A 73 -6.03 13.58 4.32
N SER A 74 -6.78 13.84 5.40
CA SER A 74 -7.12 15.18 5.89
C SER A 74 -6.64 15.36 7.33
N GLY A 75 -6.01 16.51 7.62
CA GLY A 75 -5.50 16.81 8.96
C GLY A 75 -6.34 17.86 9.69
N ILE A 76 -6.48 17.72 11.00
CA ILE A 76 -7.12 18.71 11.88
C ILE A 76 -6.41 18.78 13.23
N SER A 77 -6.19 19.98 13.73
CA SER A 77 -5.67 20.21 15.07
C SER A 77 -6.81 20.47 16.06
N LEU A 78 -6.79 19.78 17.20
CA LEU A 78 -7.81 19.82 18.25
C LEU A 78 -7.17 20.22 19.58
N LEU A 79 -7.81 21.14 20.32
CA LEU A 79 -7.36 21.57 21.64
C LEU A 79 -8.17 20.85 22.72
N CYS A 80 -7.50 20.03 23.53
CA CYS A 80 -8.09 19.35 24.68
C CYS A 80 -7.20 19.60 25.88
N GLU A 81 -7.34 20.76 26.54
CA GLU A 81 -6.41 21.19 27.58
C GLU A 81 -6.13 20.10 28.65
N PRO A 82 -4.85 19.86 29.01
CA PRO A 82 -3.65 20.59 28.59
C PRO A 82 -3.03 20.09 27.28
N LEU A 83 -3.67 19.24 26.49
CA LEU A 83 -3.10 18.61 25.28
C LEU A 83 -3.44 19.34 23.97
N LEU A 84 -2.54 19.29 23.00
CA LEU A 84 -2.78 19.62 21.59
C LEU A 84 -2.71 18.33 20.79
N ILE A 85 -3.78 18.01 20.07
CA ILE A 85 -3.91 16.77 19.33
C ILE A 85 -3.94 17.11 17.84
N ASN A 86 -2.96 16.64 17.09
CA ASN A 86 -2.98 16.69 15.63
C ASN A 86 -3.54 15.37 15.12
N LEU A 87 -4.75 15.40 14.59
CA LEU A 87 -5.47 14.24 14.07
C LEU A 87 -5.33 14.20 12.54
N ILE A 88 -4.88 13.09 12.01
CA ILE A 88 -4.91 12.79 10.58
C ILE A 88 -5.91 11.68 10.33
N ASP A 89 -6.92 11.97 9.53
CA ASP A 89 -7.83 10.94 9.02
C ASP A 89 -7.24 10.33 7.75
N SER A 90 -7.06 9.01 7.74
CA SER A 90 -6.44 8.30 6.62
C SER A 90 -7.48 7.52 5.82
N PRO A 91 -7.31 7.34 4.50
CA PRO A 91 -8.27 6.60 3.70
C PRO A 91 -8.34 5.14 4.11
N GLY A 92 -9.56 4.60 4.11
CA GLY A 92 -9.81 3.21 4.49
C GLY A 92 -9.71 2.25 3.33
N HIS A 93 -9.53 2.69 2.08
CA HIS A 93 -9.51 1.81 0.91
C HIS A 93 -8.08 1.43 0.51
N VAL A 94 -7.87 0.17 0.10
CA VAL A 94 -6.55 -0.41 -0.22
C VAL A 94 -5.79 0.33 -1.33
N ASP A 95 -6.51 0.83 -2.35
CA ASP A 95 -5.93 1.63 -3.45
C ASP A 95 -5.22 2.91 -2.98
N PHE A 96 -5.49 3.38 -1.75
CA PHE A 96 -4.89 4.58 -1.18
C PHE A 96 -3.85 4.24 -0.09
N SER A 97 -3.21 3.08 -0.16
CA SER A 97 -2.15 2.67 0.78
C SER A 97 -1.00 3.69 0.92
N GLY A 98 -0.67 4.43 -0.16
CA GLY A 98 0.32 5.52 -0.10
C GLY A 98 -0.10 6.71 0.77
N GLU A 99 -1.39 7.01 0.80
CA GLU A 99 -1.98 8.04 1.66
C GLU A 99 -1.96 7.63 3.15
N VAL A 100 -2.23 6.35 3.42
CA VAL A 100 -2.13 5.76 4.76
C VAL A 100 -0.68 5.78 5.25
N THR A 101 0.28 5.41 4.40
CA THR A 101 1.71 5.43 4.73
C THR A 101 2.16 6.85 5.12
N SER A 102 1.70 7.86 4.37
CA SER A 102 2.00 9.27 4.65
C SER A 102 1.40 9.72 5.99
N ALA A 103 0.17 9.27 6.30
CA ALA A 103 -0.50 9.56 7.58
C ALA A 103 0.22 8.91 8.77
N LEU A 104 0.68 7.66 8.62
CA LEU A 104 1.46 6.95 9.64
C LEU A 104 2.82 7.62 9.89
N LEU A 105 3.51 8.09 8.84
CA LEU A 105 4.79 8.80 9.00
C LEU A 105 4.63 10.10 9.82
N LEU A 106 3.50 10.80 9.63
CA LEU A 106 3.21 12.04 10.36
C LEU A 106 2.83 11.79 11.83
N SER A 107 2.27 10.62 12.17
CA SER A 107 1.66 10.33 13.48
C SER A 107 2.53 9.51 14.42
N ASP A 108 2.38 9.74 15.72
CA ASP A 108 3.04 8.98 16.80
C ASP A 108 2.18 7.81 17.29
N VAL A 109 0.86 7.99 17.25
CA VAL A 109 -0.13 7.04 17.73
C VAL A 109 -1.09 6.68 16.60
N ALA A 110 -1.36 5.39 16.42
CA ALA A 110 -2.36 4.90 15.50
C ALA A 110 -3.61 4.43 16.28
N LEU A 111 -4.76 5.04 16.00
CA LEU A 111 -6.05 4.58 16.49
C LEU A 111 -6.60 3.56 15.48
N LEU A 112 -6.55 2.28 15.85
CA LEU A 112 -7.02 1.18 15.01
C LEU A 112 -8.49 0.88 15.28
N LEU A 113 -9.37 1.18 14.33
CA LEU A 113 -10.79 0.87 14.46
C LEU A 113 -11.11 -0.50 13.86
N VAL A 114 -11.71 -1.35 14.68
CA VAL A 114 -12.15 -2.69 14.32
C VAL A 114 -13.64 -2.78 14.56
N ASP A 115 -14.41 -3.12 13.52
CA ASP A 115 -15.83 -3.47 13.70
C ASP A 115 -15.91 -4.74 14.54
N ILE A 116 -16.73 -4.70 15.59
CA ILE A 116 -16.88 -5.84 16.49
C ILE A 116 -17.36 -7.10 15.75
N VAL A 117 -18.24 -6.96 14.76
CA VAL A 117 -18.83 -8.10 14.05
C VAL A 117 -17.91 -8.63 12.95
N GLU A 118 -17.36 -7.73 12.12
CA GLU A 118 -16.49 -8.12 11.00
C GLU A 118 -15.10 -8.55 11.48
N GLY A 119 -14.66 -8.03 12.63
CA GLY A 119 -13.40 -8.38 13.26
C GLY A 119 -12.18 -7.97 12.44
N ILE A 120 -11.17 -8.86 12.42
CA ILE A 120 -9.93 -8.62 11.70
C ILE A 120 -10.11 -9.02 10.24
N CYS A 121 -9.84 -8.09 9.35
CA CYS A 121 -9.80 -8.34 7.92
C CYS A 121 -8.36 -8.21 7.38
N SER A 122 -8.15 -8.56 6.11
CA SER A 122 -6.82 -8.48 5.47
C SER A 122 -6.20 -7.08 5.53
N GLN A 123 -7.03 -6.03 5.41
CA GLN A 123 -6.54 -4.67 5.55
C GLN A 123 -6.19 -4.32 7.00
N THR A 124 -6.95 -4.81 7.99
CA THR A 124 -6.62 -4.62 9.40
C THR A 124 -5.24 -5.21 9.71
N GLU A 125 -4.94 -6.41 9.20
CA GLU A 125 -3.60 -7.01 9.31
C GLU A 125 -2.54 -6.16 8.61
N ALA A 126 -2.79 -5.71 7.38
CA ALA A 126 -1.83 -4.88 6.64
C ALA A 126 -1.55 -3.54 7.35
N LEU A 127 -2.58 -2.91 7.91
CA LEU A 127 -2.48 -1.68 8.70
C LEU A 127 -1.72 -1.90 10.01
N LEU A 128 -2.02 -2.99 10.73
CA LEU A 128 -1.28 -3.41 11.91
C LEU A 128 0.19 -3.62 11.58
N ARG A 129 0.49 -4.38 10.52
CA ARG A 129 1.86 -4.62 10.05
C ARG A 129 2.58 -3.31 9.76
N GLN A 130 1.95 -2.41 9.00
CA GLN A 130 2.54 -1.11 8.70
C GLN A 130 2.78 -0.25 9.94
N ALA A 131 1.85 -0.20 10.89
CA ALA A 131 1.98 0.57 12.13
C ALA A 131 3.02 -0.04 13.09
N ILE A 132 3.12 -1.36 13.18
CA ILE A 132 4.14 -2.04 13.99
C ILE A 132 5.53 -1.81 13.38
N THR A 133 5.69 -2.04 12.07
CA THR A 133 6.99 -1.83 11.39
C THR A 133 7.45 -0.36 11.42
N ASN A 134 6.52 0.60 11.47
CA ASN A 134 6.86 2.02 11.60
C ASN A 134 7.03 2.47 13.08
N GLY A 135 6.80 1.59 14.06
CA GLY A 135 6.99 1.87 15.48
C GLY A 135 5.95 2.82 16.10
N GLN A 136 4.71 2.80 15.64
CA GLN A 136 3.59 3.54 16.26
C GLN A 136 3.10 2.83 17.52
N THR A 137 2.68 3.61 18.51
CA THR A 137 1.80 3.07 19.56
C THR A 137 0.42 2.86 18.97
N ILE A 138 -0.13 1.66 19.11
CA ILE A 138 -1.48 1.36 18.61
C ILE A 138 -2.46 1.36 19.78
N ILE A 139 -3.59 2.05 19.61
CA ILE A 139 -4.73 1.96 20.52
C ILE A 139 -5.86 1.30 19.74
N LEU A 140 -6.35 0.18 20.25
CA LEU A 140 -7.45 -0.56 19.64
C LEU A 140 -8.78 0.08 20.01
N VAL A 141 -9.60 0.34 19.00
CA VAL A 141 -10.97 0.84 19.15
C VAL A 141 -11.91 -0.22 18.58
N ILE A 142 -12.57 -0.97 19.45
CA ILE A 142 -13.64 -1.90 19.07
C ILE A 142 -14.90 -1.07 18.88
N ASN A 143 -15.33 -0.93 17.62
CA ASN A 143 -16.43 -0.08 17.20
C ASN A 143 -17.67 -0.89 16.82
N LYS A 144 -18.81 -0.21 16.70
CA LYS A 144 -20.13 -0.78 16.38
C LYS A 144 -20.64 -1.81 17.40
N LEU A 145 -20.32 -1.59 18.68
CA LEU A 145 -20.77 -2.43 19.79
C LEU A 145 -22.30 -2.63 19.81
N ASP A 146 -23.05 -1.66 19.32
CA ASP A 146 -24.51 -1.69 19.19
C ASP A 146 -25.03 -2.86 18.34
N ARG A 147 -24.27 -3.30 17.33
CA ARG A 147 -24.66 -4.41 16.45
C ARG A 147 -24.85 -5.73 17.20
N LEU A 148 -24.06 -5.98 18.25
CA LEU A 148 -24.20 -7.21 19.06
C LEU A 148 -25.60 -7.33 19.66
N ARG A 149 -26.18 -6.21 20.08
CA ARG A 149 -27.53 -6.18 20.69
C ARG A 149 -28.64 -6.03 19.64
N ILE A 150 -28.45 -5.18 18.63
CA ILE A 150 -29.52 -4.84 17.68
C ILE A 150 -29.66 -5.92 16.59
N GLU A 151 -28.54 -6.28 15.96
CA GLU A 151 -28.52 -7.21 14.83
C GLU A 151 -28.48 -8.66 15.33
N PHE A 152 -27.52 -8.97 16.22
CA PHE A 152 -27.28 -10.35 16.69
C PHE A 152 -28.10 -10.73 17.93
N LYS A 153 -28.73 -9.75 18.60
CA LYS A 153 -29.59 -9.96 19.78
C LYS A 153 -28.92 -10.75 20.92
N MET A 154 -27.60 -10.66 21.03
CA MET A 154 -26.84 -11.36 22.05
C MET A 154 -27.20 -10.87 23.45
N ASN A 155 -27.17 -11.78 24.42
CA ASN A 155 -27.22 -11.41 25.83
C ASN A 155 -25.83 -10.94 26.32
N ALA A 156 -25.74 -10.41 27.55
CA ALA A 156 -24.49 -9.87 28.08
C ALA A 156 -23.36 -10.91 28.17
N GLN A 157 -23.69 -12.17 28.51
CA GLN A 157 -22.70 -13.24 28.64
C GLN A 157 -22.14 -13.64 27.27
N GLU A 158 -23.02 -13.87 26.29
CA GLU A 158 -22.65 -14.16 24.89
C GLU A 158 -21.79 -13.03 24.31
N ALA A 159 -22.21 -11.78 24.51
CA ALA A 159 -21.47 -10.61 24.03
C ALA A 159 -20.08 -10.49 24.69
N TYR A 160 -19.97 -10.80 25.99
CA TYR A 160 -18.67 -10.79 26.67
C TYR A 160 -17.72 -11.86 26.10
N THR A 161 -18.20 -13.10 25.96
CA THR A 161 -17.41 -14.17 25.34
C THR A 161 -17.00 -13.81 23.91
N PHE A 162 -17.90 -13.20 23.15
CA PHE A 162 -17.61 -12.74 21.79
C PHE A 162 -16.51 -11.66 21.77
N ILE A 163 -16.58 -10.66 22.66
CA ILE A 163 -15.55 -9.62 22.80
C ILE A 163 -14.19 -10.22 23.16
N GLN A 164 -14.15 -11.20 24.08
CA GLN A 164 -12.91 -11.87 24.47
C GLN A 164 -12.27 -12.59 23.27
N ARG A 165 -13.05 -13.36 22.51
CA ARG A 165 -12.55 -14.04 21.30
C ARG A 165 -12.02 -13.07 20.26
N LEU A 166 -12.69 -11.94 20.06
CA LEU A 166 -12.19 -10.91 19.15
C LEU A 166 -10.85 -10.34 19.62
N LEU A 167 -10.70 -10.02 20.91
CA LEU A 167 -9.44 -9.53 21.46
C LEU A 167 -8.31 -10.55 21.34
N GLU A 168 -8.59 -11.83 21.61
CA GLU A 168 -7.65 -12.94 21.42
C GLU A 168 -7.21 -13.05 19.96
N ALA A 169 -8.14 -12.95 19.01
CA ALA A 169 -7.82 -12.95 17.59
C ALA A 169 -6.91 -11.76 17.21
N VAL A 170 -7.15 -10.57 17.76
CA VAL A 170 -6.34 -9.37 17.45
C VAL A 170 -4.93 -9.55 18.01
N ASN A 171 -4.80 -10.03 19.24
CA ASN A 171 -3.49 -10.29 19.84
C ASN A 171 -2.74 -11.43 19.12
N SER A 172 -3.44 -12.47 18.67
CA SER A 172 -2.85 -13.53 17.85
C SER A 172 -2.29 -12.97 16.53
N CYS A 173 -3.02 -12.10 15.85
CA CYS A 173 -2.55 -11.41 14.65
C CYS A 173 -1.30 -10.55 14.92
N VAL A 174 -1.29 -9.80 16.02
CA VAL A 174 -0.12 -9.00 16.44
C VAL A 174 1.09 -9.91 16.69
N SER A 175 0.92 -11.01 17.43
CA SER A 175 1.98 -12.00 17.69
C SER A 175 2.54 -12.61 16.41
N GLN A 176 1.69 -12.94 15.42
CA GLN A 176 2.13 -13.45 14.13
C GLN A 176 2.96 -12.43 13.34
N ILE A 177 2.55 -11.16 13.36
CA ILE A 177 3.29 -10.07 12.72
C ILE A 177 4.64 -9.88 13.38
N ILE A 178 4.68 -9.79 14.72
CA ILE A 178 5.91 -9.62 15.50
C ILE A 178 6.86 -10.78 15.22
N THR A 179 6.40 -12.02 15.34
CA THR A 179 7.21 -13.21 15.06
C THR A 179 7.82 -13.14 13.65
N GLY A 180 7.03 -12.75 12.65
CA GLY A 180 7.53 -12.57 11.28
C GLY A 180 8.61 -11.49 11.15
N LEU A 181 8.46 -10.36 11.84
CA LEU A 181 9.44 -9.27 11.84
C LEU A 181 10.74 -9.64 12.56
N ILE A 182 10.65 -10.37 13.68
CA ILE A 182 11.82 -10.82 14.44
C ILE A 182 12.65 -11.81 13.62
N LEU A 183 12.01 -12.70 12.86
CA LEU A 183 12.69 -13.63 11.95
C LEU A 183 13.44 -12.92 10.80
N GLU A 184 13.00 -11.73 10.42
CA GLU A 184 13.64 -10.91 9.38
C GLU A 184 14.76 -10.01 9.95
N ASP A 185 14.75 -9.73 11.25
CA ASP A 185 15.54 -8.69 11.88
C ASP A 185 15.91 -9.00 13.34
N ASP A 186 17.15 -9.45 13.56
CA ASP A 186 17.68 -9.81 14.88
C ASP A 186 17.78 -8.64 15.88
N SER A 187 17.48 -7.40 15.46
CA SER A 187 17.50 -6.21 16.34
C SER A 187 16.31 -6.14 17.30
N TRP A 188 15.25 -6.91 17.05
CA TRP A 188 14.11 -6.98 17.94
C TRP A 188 14.49 -7.76 19.21
N GLY A 189 14.04 -7.25 20.37
CA GLY A 189 14.31 -7.86 21.67
C GLY A 189 13.63 -9.23 21.85
N ASN A 190 13.57 -9.70 23.09
CA ASN A 190 12.87 -10.95 23.40
C ASN A 190 11.38 -10.87 22.97
N ILE A 191 10.92 -11.90 22.25
CA ILE A 191 9.54 -11.99 21.73
C ILE A 191 8.53 -11.72 22.85
N GLU A 192 8.71 -12.33 24.02
CA GLU A 192 7.78 -12.23 25.14
C GLU A 192 7.63 -10.78 25.66
N GLU A 193 8.73 -10.02 25.71
CA GLU A 193 8.73 -8.64 26.19
C GLU A 193 8.03 -7.72 25.19
N VAL A 194 8.30 -7.91 23.89
CA VAL A 194 7.68 -7.12 22.81
C VAL A 194 6.19 -7.43 22.70
N GLU A 195 5.82 -8.70 22.83
CA GLU A 195 4.41 -9.13 22.86
C GLU A 195 3.68 -8.52 24.05
N GLU A 196 4.24 -8.58 25.26
CA GLU A 196 3.62 -7.99 26.44
C GLU A 196 3.43 -6.47 26.29
N GLU A 197 4.37 -5.75 25.67
CA GLU A 197 4.21 -4.31 25.41
C GLU A 197 3.09 -4.03 24.39
N MET A 198 3.02 -4.82 23.31
CA MET A 198 2.16 -4.55 22.15
C MET A 198 0.74 -5.15 22.25
N HIS A 199 0.53 -6.15 23.11
CA HIS A 199 -0.77 -6.80 23.26
C HIS A 199 -1.86 -5.84 23.80
N PHE A 200 -3.03 -5.96 23.21
CA PHE A 200 -4.23 -5.22 23.57
C PHE A 200 -4.90 -5.85 24.78
N ASP A 201 -5.06 -5.06 25.84
CA ASP A 201 -5.71 -5.44 27.08
C ASP A 201 -6.50 -4.23 27.63
N PRO A 202 -7.84 -4.33 27.78
CA PRO A 202 -8.64 -3.28 28.38
C PRO A 202 -8.13 -2.79 29.75
N ALA A 203 -7.46 -3.64 30.54
CA ALA A 203 -6.88 -3.26 31.83
C ALA A 203 -5.63 -2.37 31.71
N LYS A 204 -4.89 -2.45 30.59
CA LYS A 204 -3.78 -1.52 30.26
C LYS A 204 -4.30 -0.16 29.76
N GLY A 205 -5.58 -0.09 29.38
CA GLY A 205 -6.20 1.11 28.83
C GLY A 205 -5.79 1.42 27.39
N ASN A 206 -5.27 0.41 26.66
CA ASN A 206 -4.99 0.49 25.22
C ASN A 206 -6.15 -0.04 24.35
N VAL A 207 -7.30 -0.36 24.96
CA VAL A 207 -8.54 -0.76 24.27
C VAL A 207 -9.68 0.19 24.64
N ILE A 208 -10.44 0.61 23.62
CA ILE A 208 -11.64 1.44 23.75
C ILE A 208 -12.81 0.69 23.11
N PHE A 209 -13.96 0.67 23.78
CA PHE A 209 -15.21 0.17 23.23
C PHE A 209 -16.08 1.34 22.80
N SER A 210 -16.69 1.26 21.62
CA SER A 210 -17.42 2.40 21.05
C SER A 210 -18.58 2.02 20.14
N SER A 211 -19.49 2.97 19.99
CA SER A 211 -20.38 3.08 18.85
C SER A 211 -20.28 4.49 18.30
N ALA A 212 -19.56 4.64 17.19
CA ALA A 212 -19.36 5.93 16.53
C ALA A 212 -20.68 6.52 15.99
N VAL A 213 -21.64 5.66 15.59
CA VAL A 213 -22.96 6.08 15.09
C VAL A 213 -23.76 6.79 16.19
N HIS A 214 -23.71 6.25 17.40
CA HIS A 214 -24.37 6.80 18.59
C HIS A 214 -23.47 7.74 19.42
N ALA A 215 -22.26 8.03 18.91
CA ALA A 215 -21.28 8.95 19.48
C ALA A 215 -20.91 8.68 20.96
N TYR A 216 -20.85 7.40 21.36
CA TYR A 216 -20.38 7.01 22.70
C TYR A 216 -19.17 6.09 22.63
N ALA A 217 -18.30 6.21 23.63
CA ALA A 217 -17.20 5.29 23.84
C ALA A 217 -16.82 5.24 25.32
N PHE A 218 -16.18 4.15 25.72
CA PHE A 218 -15.73 3.95 27.07
C PHE A 218 -14.47 3.06 27.14
N SER A 219 -13.74 3.28 28.21
CA SER A 219 -12.63 2.46 28.71
C SER A 219 -12.99 1.92 30.10
N MET A 220 -12.18 1.01 30.64
CA MET A 220 -12.43 0.48 31.99
C MET A 220 -12.38 1.59 33.06
N ASP A 221 -11.58 2.63 32.82
CA ASP A 221 -11.49 3.78 33.72
C ASP A 221 -12.78 4.58 33.83
N ASP A 222 -13.59 4.65 32.77
CA ASP A 222 -14.85 5.39 32.77
C ASP A 222 -15.84 4.76 33.75
N PHE A 223 -16.00 3.44 33.67
CA PHE A 223 -16.87 2.70 34.58
C PHE A 223 -16.29 2.61 35.98
N ALA A 224 -14.97 2.49 36.12
CA ALA A 224 -14.33 2.55 37.43
C ALA A 224 -14.56 3.90 38.13
N GLU A 225 -14.54 5.02 37.39
CA GLU A 225 -14.86 6.36 37.90
C GLU A 225 -16.32 6.48 38.38
N ILE A 226 -17.25 5.82 37.67
CA ILE A 226 -18.68 5.83 38.02
C ILE A 226 -18.99 4.95 39.24
N TYR A 227 -18.38 3.77 39.34
CA TYR A 227 -18.73 2.76 40.33
C TYR A 227 -17.85 2.75 41.59
N ALA A 228 -16.58 3.17 41.51
CA ALA A 228 -15.69 3.17 42.68
C ALA A 228 -16.27 3.93 43.89
N PRO A 229 -16.86 5.14 43.72
CA PRO A 229 -17.49 5.85 44.84
C PRO A 229 -18.75 5.15 45.38
N LYS A 230 -19.50 4.47 44.50
CA LYS A 230 -20.77 3.79 44.86
C LYS A 230 -20.54 2.48 45.60
N LEU A 231 -19.47 1.76 45.23
CA LEU A 231 -19.10 0.48 45.80
C LEU A 231 -18.06 0.59 46.92
N ASN A 232 -17.53 1.79 47.16
CA ASN A 232 -16.45 2.06 48.12
C ASN A 232 -15.19 1.20 47.85
N LEU A 233 -14.79 1.12 46.57
CA LEU A 233 -13.63 0.37 46.08
C LEU A 233 -12.56 1.32 45.51
N ASN A 234 -11.31 0.86 45.42
CA ASN A 234 -10.25 1.62 44.78
C ASN A 234 -10.46 1.67 43.25
N LYS A 235 -10.41 2.88 42.66
CA LYS A 235 -10.58 3.09 41.20
C LYS A 235 -9.60 2.27 40.37
N SER A 236 -8.33 2.23 40.74
CA SER A 236 -7.31 1.51 39.95
C SER A 236 -7.47 0.00 40.04
N GLU A 237 -7.87 -0.52 41.20
CA GLU A 237 -8.10 -1.95 41.41
C GLU A 237 -9.36 -2.40 40.65
N LEU A 238 -10.41 -1.59 40.70
CA LEU A 238 -11.64 -1.82 39.95
C LEU A 238 -11.39 -1.78 38.44
N ALA A 239 -10.67 -0.78 37.93
CA ALA A 239 -10.34 -0.68 36.50
C ALA A 239 -9.62 -1.92 35.96
N LYS A 240 -8.68 -2.48 36.74
CA LYS A 240 -7.91 -3.68 36.36
C LYS A 240 -8.71 -4.98 36.45
N SER A 241 -9.75 -5.02 37.28
CA SER A 241 -10.57 -6.22 37.49
C SER A 241 -11.91 -6.19 36.76
N LEU A 242 -12.31 -5.04 36.22
CA LEU A 242 -13.56 -4.88 35.46
C LEU A 242 -13.61 -5.81 34.24
N PHE A 243 -12.49 -5.98 33.56
CA PHE A 243 -12.34 -6.91 32.44
C PHE A 243 -11.51 -8.11 32.89
N GLY A 244 -12.09 -9.32 32.84
CA GLY A 244 -11.47 -10.55 33.34
C GLY A 244 -12.45 -11.43 34.12
N ASP A 245 -11.92 -12.51 34.70
CA ASP A 245 -12.71 -13.48 35.47
C ASP A 245 -12.86 -13.08 36.95
N PHE A 246 -13.53 -11.96 37.18
CA PHE A 246 -13.79 -11.41 38.52
C PHE A 246 -15.28 -11.22 38.77
N PHE A 247 -15.71 -11.28 40.03
CA PHE A 247 -17.07 -10.97 40.47
C PHE A 247 -17.09 -10.29 41.84
N LEU A 248 -18.22 -9.67 42.20
CA LEU A 248 -18.43 -9.07 43.51
C LEU A 248 -19.00 -10.10 44.50
N HIS A 249 -18.33 -10.28 45.64
CA HIS A 249 -18.83 -11.04 46.78
C HIS A 249 -18.63 -10.28 48.08
N GLY A 250 -19.71 -10.06 48.84
CA GLY A 250 -19.64 -9.37 50.13
C GLY A 250 -19.03 -7.95 50.05
N GLY A 251 -19.21 -7.25 48.93
CA GLY A 251 -18.63 -5.92 48.70
C GLY A 251 -17.14 -5.91 48.33
N LYS A 252 -16.54 -7.06 48.04
CA LYS A 252 -15.14 -7.19 47.58
C LYS A 252 -15.07 -7.84 46.21
N ILE A 253 -13.98 -7.56 45.49
CA ILE A 253 -13.66 -8.19 44.22
C ILE A 253 -13.03 -9.56 44.52
N THR A 254 -13.57 -10.61 43.91
CA THR A 254 -13.11 -11.99 44.06
C THR A 254 -12.88 -12.63 42.68
N PRO A 255 -11.81 -13.41 42.48
CA PRO A 255 -11.54 -14.10 41.22
C PRO A 255 -12.38 -15.38 41.06
N ASP A 256 -12.33 -15.95 39.85
CA ASP A 256 -12.97 -17.20 39.43
C ASP A 256 -14.51 -17.11 39.40
N ALA A 257 -15.04 -16.10 38.71
CA ALA A 257 -16.48 -15.96 38.53
C ALA A 257 -17.05 -17.14 37.71
N VAL A 258 -16.39 -17.52 36.62
CA VAL A 258 -16.83 -18.59 35.70
C VAL A 258 -16.90 -19.93 36.43
N SER A 259 -15.86 -20.32 37.16
CA SER A 259 -15.83 -21.61 37.88
C SER A 259 -16.91 -21.69 38.97
N LYS A 260 -17.33 -20.54 39.53
CA LYS A 260 -18.37 -20.43 40.56
C LYS A 260 -19.75 -20.17 39.97
N GLY A 261 -19.91 -20.20 38.64
CA GLY A 261 -21.17 -19.94 37.95
C GLY A 261 -21.74 -18.54 38.22
N LYS A 262 -20.87 -17.56 38.47
CA LYS A 262 -21.23 -16.16 38.71
C LYS A 262 -20.96 -15.36 37.44
N LYS A 263 -21.78 -14.35 37.18
CA LYS A 263 -21.56 -13.37 36.11
C LYS A 263 -20.32 -12.54 36.41
N THR A 264 -19.54 -12.22 35.39
CA THR A 264 -18.35 -11.39 35.54
C THR A 264 -18.69 -9.92 35.86
N LEU A 265 -17.71 -9.16 36.35
CA LEU A 265 -17.88 -7.71 36.58
C LEU A 265 -18.23 -6.97 35.30
N PHE A 266 -17.64 -7.35 34.17
CA PHE A 266 -17.92 -6.74 32.88
C PHE A 266 -19.39 -6.93 32.47
N GLU A 267 -19.91 -8.16 32.61
CA GLU A 267 -21.31 -8.44 32.33
C GLU A 267 -22.24 -7.60 33.21
N GLN A 268 -22.01 -7.59 34.52
CA GLN A 268 -22.91 -6.97 35.50
C GLN A 268 -22.86 -5.43 35.48
N LEU A 269 -21.66 -4.85 35.36
CA LEU A 269 -21.46 -3.41 35.56
C LEU A 269 -21.36 -2.64 34.23
N VAL A 270 -21.03 -3.30 33.12
CA VAL A 270 -20.84 -2.64 31.82
C VAL A 270 -21.93 -3.05 30.84
N LEU A 271 -22.01 -4.33 30.49
CA LEU A 271 -22.90 -4.79 29.41
C LEU A 271 -24.38 -4.76 29.81
N GLU A 272 -24.76 -5.23 31.00
CA GLU A 272 -26.17 -5.22 31.42
C GLU A 272 -26.79 -3.80 31.41
N PRO A 273 -26.16 -2.77 32.01
CA PRO A 273 -26.65 -1.40 31.92
C PRO A 273 -26.73 -0.87 30.47
N LEU A 274 -25.71 -1.17 29.64
CA LEU A 274 -25.71 -0.76 28.24
C LEU A 274 -26.84 -1.43 27.45
N TRP A 275 -27.10 -2.71 27.68
CA TRP A 275 -28.12 -3.49 26.97
C TRP A 275 -29.51 -3.01 27.37
N MET A 276 -29.71 -2.67 28.65
CA MET A 276 -30.95 -2.04 29.09
C MET A 276 -31.22 -0.72 28.36
N LEU A 277 -30.19 0.10 28.13
CA LEU A 277 -30.32 1.36 27.40
C LEU A 277 -30.56 1.12 25.91
N HIS A 278 -29.84 0.18 25.29
CA HIS A 278 -30.05 -0.20 23.87
C HIS A 278 -31.46 -0.75 23.66
N ASP A 279 -31.94 -1.59 24.58
CA ASP A 279 -33.29 -2.15 24.53
C ASP A 279 -34.36 -1.06 24.60
N CYS A 280 -34.16 -0.03 25.44
CA CYS A 280 -35.09 1.08 25.53
C CYS A 280 -34.99 2.01 24.31
N GLY A 281 -33.77 2.37 23.89
CA GLY A 281 -33.54 3.39 22.89
C GLY A 281 -33.66 2.93 21.44
N LEU A 282 -33.24 1.69 21.14
CA LEU A 282 -32.99 1.22 19.77
C LEU A 282 -33.78 -0.04 19.40
N VAL A 283 -34.23 -0.85 20.37
CA VAL A 283 -34.98 -2.09 20.11
C VAL A 283 -36.48 -1.91 20.33
N ASN A 284 -36.89 -1.42 21.51
CA ASN A 284 -38.29 -1.26 21.87
C ASN A 284 -38.81 0.18 21.66
N GLU A 285 -37.92 1.13 21.42
CA GLU A 285 -38.23 2.56 21.23
C GLU A 285 -39.10 3.17 22.36
N ASP A 286 -38.78 2.87 23.63
CA ASP A 286 -39.50 3.35 24.81
C ASP A 286 -38.86 4.63 25.40
N LEU A 287 -39.38 5.78 24.98
CA LEU A 287 -38.93 7.10 25.47
C LEU A 287 -39.20 7.32 26.97
N GLY A 288 -40.30 6.78 27.49
CA GLY A 288 -40.72 6.99 28.87
C GLY A 288 -39.72 6.35 29.83
N LYS A 289 -39.41 5.08 29.58
CA LYS A 289 -38.41 4.33 30.35
C LYS A 289 -37.00 4.86 30.15
N LEU A 290 -36.65 5.29 28.94
CA LEU A 290 -35.36 5.94 28.68
C LEU A 290 -35.19 7.23 29.51
N THR A 291 -36.23 8.06 29.60
CA THR A 291 -36.23 9.29 30.39
C THR A 291 -36.15 9.00 31.89
N GLU A 292 -36.80 7.95 32.37
CA GLU A 292 -36.68 7.49 33.77
C GLU A 292 -35.25 7.05 34.10
N LEU A 293 -34.63 6.25 33.23
CA LEU A 293 -33.24 5.79 33.39
C LEU A 293 -32.25 6.95 33.33
N ALA A 294 -32.46 7.90 32.41
CA ALA A 294 -31.68 9.14 32.35
C ALA A 294 -31.78 9.94 33.66
N GLY A 295 -32.99 10.05 34.22
CA GLY A 295 -33.23 10.69 35.52
C GLY A 295 -32.46 10.01 36.67
N LYS A 296 -32.41 8.67 36.70
CA LYS A 296 -31.60 7.90 37.68
C LYS A 296 -30.10 8.13 37.53
N LEU A 297 -29.63 8.43 36.33
CA LEU A 297 -28.24 8.80 36.05
C LEU A 297 -27.96 10.31 36.24
N GLY A 298 -28.97 11.09 36.64
CA GLY A 298 -28.85 12.54 36.83
C GLY A 298 -28.84 13.34 35.53
N LEU A 299 -29.28 12.75 34.41
CA LEU A 299 -29.26 13.33 33.07
C LEU A 299 -30.64 13.88 32.70
N LYS A 300 -30.67 15.02 31.99
CA LYS A 300 -31.89 15.61 31.45
C LYS A 300 -31.87 15.53 29.93
N ILE A 301 -32.82 14.79 29.36
CA ILE A 301 -33.00 14.66 27.91
C ILE A 301 -33.97 15.74 27.43
N LYS A 302 -33.63 16.44 26.34
CA LYS A 302 -34.51 17.44 25.71
C LYS A 302 -35.23 16.91 24.47
N SER A 303 -34.62 15.93 23.79
CA SER A 303 -35.11 15.40 22.52
C SER A 303 -36.41 14.61 22.68
N ARG A 304 -37.33 14.76 21.72
CA ARG A 304 -38.65 14.09 21.71
C ARG A 304 -38.67 12.79 20.89
N ARG A 305 -37.69 12.59 20.01
CA ARG A 305 -37.53 11.37 19.22
C ARG A 305 -36.64 10.40 19.98
N VAL A 306 -36.99 9.12 20.01
CA VAL A 306 -36.33 8.12 20.87
C VAL A 306 -34.86 7.96 20.50
N ASN A 307 -34.54 7.80 19.21
CA ASN A 307 -33.16 7.66 18.75
C ASN A 307 -32.30 8.91 19.07
N GLU A 308 -32.84 10.12 18.87
CA GLU A 308 -32.13 11.37 19.20
C GLU A 308 -31.97 11.55 20.72
N ALA A 309 -32.96 11.13 21.51
CA ALA A 309 -32.91 11.12 22.97
C ALA A 309 -31.86 10.13 23.49
N PHE A 310 -31.77 8.95 22.88
CA PHE A 310 -30.74 7.96 23.18
C PHE A 310 -29.34 8.51 22.85
N ASP A 311 -29.14 9.06 21.65
CA ASP A 311 -27.87 9.67 21.26
C ASP A 311 -27.49 10.84 22.19
N GLU A 312 -28.44 11.71 22.55
CA GLU A 312 -28.23 12.80 23.51
C GLU A 312 -27.80 12.28 24.89
N MET A 313 -28.48 11.24 25.38
CA MET A 313 -28.16 10.61 26.65
C MET A 313 -26.77 9.98 26.64
N MET A 314 -26.45 9.19 25.61
CA MET A 314 -25.19 8.47 25.49
C MET A 314 -24.00 9.44 25.34
N ARG A 315 -24.16 10.53 24.58
CA ARG A 315 -23.14 11.59 24.45
C ARG A 315 -22.82 12.30 25.76
N VAL A 316 -23.75 12.35 26.71
CA VAL A 316 -23.51 12.96 28.02
C VAL A 316 -22.99 11.92 29.02
N TRP A 317 -23.52 10.70 28.98
CA TRP A 317 -23.13 9.64 29.91
C TRP A 317 -21.73 9.09 29.63
N LEU A 318 -21.45 8.72 28.37
CA LEU A 318 -20.19 8.12 27.91
C LEU A 318 -19.69 8.85 26.66
N PRO A 319 -19.29 10.14 26.76
CA PRO A 319 -18.89 10.93 25.61
C PRO A 319 -17.69 10.29 24.90
N LEU A 320 -17.84 9.97 23.61
CA LEU A 320 -16.78 9.35 22.82
C LEU A 320 -15.44 10.10 22.90
N PRO A 321 -15.39 11.44 22.70
CA PRO A 321 -14.12 12.16 22.75
C PRO A 321 -13.41 12.07 24.11
N LYS A 322 -14.17 12.01 25.21
CA LYS A 322 -13.60 11.95 26.57
C LYS A 322 -12.81 10.65 26.77
N ALA A 323 -13.38 9.52 26.37
CA ALA A 323 -12.72 8.22 26.46
C ALA A 323 -11.46 8.16 25.56
N THR A 324 -11.58 8.63 24.32
CA THR A 324 -10.47 8.66 23.35
C THR A 324 -9.32 9.55 23.82
N PHE A 325 -9.61 10.78 24.27
CA PHE A 325 -8.57 11.70 24.72
C PHE A 325 -7.87 11.21 25.99
N ARG A 326 -8.57 10.50 26.89
CA ARG A 326 -7.92 9.87 28.04
C ARG A 326 -6.91 8.80 27.61
N ALA A 327 -7.26 7.94 26.65
CA ALA A 327 -6.35 6.93 26.13
C ALA A 327 -5.13 7.58 25.42
N ILE A 328 -5.38 8.59 24.59
CA ILE A 328 -4.33 9.36 23.89
C ILE A 328 -3.39 10.07 24.89
N ALA A 329 -3.92 10.59 26.01
CA ALA A 329 -3.11 11.25 27.02
C ALA A 329 -2.03 10.34 27.61
N ARG A 330 -2.33 9.04 27.75
CA ARG A 330 -1.40 8.00 28.25
C ARG A 330 -0.37 7.56 27.21
N ALA A 331 -0.68 7.74 25.93
CA ALA A 331 0.22 7.38 24.84
C ALA A 331 1.45 8.32 24.79
N PRO A 332 2.53 7.91 24.11
CA PRO A 332 3.74 8.72 23.96
C PRO A 332 3.47 10.13 23.42
N SER A 333 4.23 11.10 23.91
CA SER A 333 4.20 12.47 23.41
C SER A 333 5.07 12.63 22.18
N ALA A 334 4.98 13.78 21.51
CA ALA A 334 5.91 14.11 20.43
C ALA A 334 7.39 14.10 20.89
N ARG A 335 7.66 14.28 22.20
CA ARG A 335 9.01 14.16 22.76
C ARG A 335 9.45 12.71 22.92
N THR A 336 8.58 11.85 23.43
CA THR A 336 8.94 10.48 23.79
C THR A 336 8.74 9.47 22.66
N ALA A 337 7.97 9.81 21.62
CA ALA A 337 7.64 8.90 20.53
C ALA A 337 8.87 8.24 19.89
N PHE A 338 9.94 8.99 19.65
CA PHE A 338 11.16 8.50 19.01
C PHE A 338 12.20 7.89 19.95
N GLN A 339 11.94 7.84 21.27
CA GLN A 339 12.83 7.18 22.23
C GLN A 339 12.84 5.65 22.07
N ARG A 340 11.79 5.09 21.45
CA ARG A 340 11.77 3.67 21.08
C ARG A 340 12.77 3.40 19.96
N HIS A 341 13.68 2.47 20.20
CA HIS A 341 14.77 2.10 19.29
C HIS A 341 14.29 1.82 17.86
N HIS A 342 13.26 0.97 17.70
CA HIS A 342 12.76 0.57 16.39
C HIS A 342 12.18 1.74 15.55
N ARG A 343 11.58 2.74 16.20
CA ARG A 343 10.96 3.87 15.49
C ARG A 343 12.00 4.82 14.92
N ILE A 344 13.06 5.12 15.67
CA ILE A 344 14.13 6.01 15.19
C ILE A 344 14.97 5.33 14.11
N GLU A 345 15.27 4.04 14.28
CA GLU A 345 16.01 3.25 13.29
C GLU A 345 15.32 3.23 11.94
N HIS A 346 13.97 3.27 11.92
CA HIS A 346 13.21 3.39 10.69
C HIS A 346 13.53 4.69 9.93
N LEU A 347 13.65 5.82 10.63
CA LEU A 347 13.97 7.11 10.02
C LEU A 347 15.44 7.28 9.66
N VAL A 348 16.37 6.67 10.41
CA VAL A 348 17.82 6.81 10.19
C VAL A 348 18.46 5.63 9.44
N GLY A 349 17.67 4.63 9.05
CA GLY A 349 18.13 3.47 8.30
C GLY A 349 19.09 2.56 9.07
N LYS A 350 18.81 2.31 10.37
CA LYS A 350 19.63 1.47 11.28
C LYS A 350 21.08 1.91 11.49
N ARG A 351 21.44 3.15 11.15
CA ARG A 351 22.79 3.71 11.38
C ARG A 351 22.85 4.41 12.73
N GLU A 352 23.68 3.92 13.64
CA GLU A 352 23.83 4.54 14.96
C GLU A 352 24.47 5.93 14.91
N SER A 353 25.38 6.17 13.97
CA SER A 353 26.15 7.41 13.80
C SER A 353 25.43 8.50 12.99
N HIS A 354 24.13 8.35 12.71
CA HIS A 354 23.40 9.30 11.87
C HIS A 354 23.34 10.71 12.51
N PRO A 355 23.73 11.78 11.79
CA PRO A 355 23.90 13.13 12.37
C PRO A 355 22.61 13.71 12.98
N LEU A 356 21.45 13.35 12.41
CA LEU A 356 20.15 13.84 12.89
C LEU A 356 19.57 13.06 14.07
N LYS A 357 20.17 11.93 14.50
CA LYS A 357 19.60 11.01 15.48
C LYS A 357 19.36 11.69 16.83
N GLU A 358 20.38 12.37 17.38
CA GLU A 358 20.29 13.04 18.67
C GLU A 358 19.27 14.19 18.67
N THR A 359 19.20 14.93 17.56
CA THR A 359 18.24 16.03 17.39
C THR A 359 16.80 15.52 17.46
N ILE A 360 16.50 14.41 16.76
CA ILE A 360 15.18 13.76 16.79
C ILE A 360 14.84 13.27 18.21
N LEU A 361 15.77 12.60 18.89
CA LEU A 361 15.56 12.09 20.25
C LEU A 361 15.30 13.21 21.26
N SER A 362 15.96 14.34 21.10
CA SER A 362 15.79 15.47 22.02
C SER A 362 14.48 16.23 21.81
N CYS A 363 13.94 16.25 20.58
CA CYS A 363 12.71 16.97 20.19
C CYS A 363 12.61 18.34 20.89
N SER A 364 13.63 19.19 20.71
CA SER A 364 13.76 20.44 21.45
C SER A 364 13.30 21.63 20.61
N PRO A 365 12.40 22.49 21.11
CA PRO A 365 11.99 23.70 20.40
C PRO A 365 13.09 24.73 20.19
N ASP A 366 14.18 24.65 20.95
CA ASP A 366 15.25 25.68 20.98
C ASP A 366 16.57 25.19 20.36
N LYS A 367 16.60 23.97 19.84
CA LYS A 367 17.73 23.43 19.07
C LYS A 367 17.49 23.59 17.56
N MET A 368 18.37 22.98 16.76
CA MET A 368 18.29 22.85 15.31
C MET A 368 16.85 22.57 14.83
N THR A 369 16.40 23.34 13.84
CA THR A 369 15.10 23.12 13.19
C THR A 369 15.22 21.98 12.21
N LEU A 370 14.45 20.92 12.48
CA LEU A 370 14.42 19.71 11.69
C LEU A 370 12.97 19.32 11.42
N LEU A 371 12.63 19.17 10.16
CA LEU A 371 11.31 18.73 9.74
C LEU A 371 11.40 17.89 8.46
N PHE A 372 10.33 17.20 8.11
CA PHE A 372 10.24 16.53 6.81
C PHE A 372 8.91 16.76 6.11
N VAL A 373 8.95 16.68 4.79
CA VAL A 373 7.79 16.79 3.90
C VAL A 373 7.19 15.41 3.69
N ALA A 374 6.00 15.17 4.23
CA ALA A 374 5.31 13.88 4.09
C ALA A 374 4.41 13.83 2.85
N LYS A 375 3.73 14.94 2.53
CA LYS A 375 2.73 14.99 1.46
C LYS A 375 2.50 16.41 0.97
N PHE A 376 2.06 16.57 -0.28
CA PHE A 376 1.51 17.83 -0.79
C PHE A 376 -0.02 17.82 -0.83
N ILE A 377 -0.63 18.96 -0.51
CA ILE A 377 -2.05 19.22 -0.66
C ILE A 377 -2.27 20.49 -1.47
N ARG A 378 -3.47 20.63 -2.03
CA ARG A 378 -3.91 21.85 -2.71
C ARG A 378 -5.04 22.47 -1.89
N VAL A 379 -4.86 23.73 -1.50
CA VAL A 379 -5.86 24.53 -0.76
C VAL A 379 -5.90 25.91 -1.41
N ASP A 380 -7.07 26.38 -1.84
CA ASP A 380 -7.27 27.68 -2.51
C ASP A 380 -6.27 27.94 -3.64
N GLU A 381 -6.10 26.97 -4.55
CA GLU A 381 -5.13 26.98 -5.67
C GLU A 381 -3.64 26.98 -5.28
N LYS A 382 -3.32 27.05 -3.98
CA LYS A 382 -1.95 26.98 -3.49
C LYS A 382 -1.53 25.54 -3.23
N LYS A 383 -0.30 25.23 -3.61
CA LYS A 383 0.37 23.98 -3.26
C LYS A 383 1.03 24.14 -1.89
N LEU A 384 0.54 23.39 -0.91
CA LEU A 384 1.09 23.36 0.45
C LEU A 384 1.71 21.99 0.73
N ALA A 385 2.79 21.97 1.49
CA ALA A 385 3.42 20.74 1.98
C ALA A 385 3.01 20.49 3.43
N ILE A 386 2.44 19.32 3.71
CA ILE A 386 2.22 18.86 5.08
C ILE A 386 3.56 18.36 5.63
N VAL A 387 3.96 18.92 6.76
CA VAL A 387 5.24 18.66 7.40
C VAL A 387 5.10 18.22 8.84
N ARG A 388 6.06 17.41 9.28
CA ARG A 388 6.27 17.03 10.67
C ARG A 388 7.46 17.79 11.24
N MET A 389 7.24 18.65 12.24
CA MET A 389 8.32 19.26 13.01
C MET A 389 8.90 18.23 13.99
N LEU A 390 10.14 17.81 13.78
CA LEU A 390 10.85 16.90 14.70
C LEU A 390 11.65 17.66 15.77
N SER A 391 12.15 18.86 15.45
CA SER A 391 12.88 19.73 16.38
C SER A 391 12.84 21.19 15.90
N GLY A 392 13.11 22.11 16.82
CA GLY A 392 13.19 23.55 16.58
C GLY A 392 11.85 24.25 16.39
N LYS A 393 11.90 25.46 15.83
CA LYS A 393 10.76 26.31 15.49
C LYS A 393 10.89 26.78 14.05
N ILE A 394 9.74 27.06 13.43
CA ILE A 394 9.67 27.58 12.05
C ILE A 394 8.76 28.80 12.00
N LYS A 395 9.14 29.79 11.20
CA LYS A 395 8.40 31.01 10.91
C LYS A 395 8.53 31.38 9.44
N GLN A 396 7.69 32.31 9.01
CA GLN A 396 7.84 32.93 7.70
C GLN A 396 9.18 33.63 7.58
N GLY A 397 9.86 33.41 6.45
CA GLY A 397 11.17 33.99 6.13
C GLY A 397 12.35 33.09 6.49
N ASP A 398 12.14 32.00 7.22
CA ASP A 398 13.21 31.08 7.58
C ASP A 398 13.80 30.40 6.33
N GLU A 399 15.13 30.26 6.29
CA GLU A 399 15.84 29.53 5.25
C GLU A 399 16.30 28.17 5.78
N LEU A 400 15.98 27.10 5.04
CA LEU A 400 16.33 25.73 5.39
C LEU A 400 17.03 25.02 4.22
N TYR A 401 17.99 24.16 4.54
CA TYR A 401 18.63 23.25 3.59
C TYR A 401 17.68 22.09 3.25
N ILE A 402 17.59 21.73 1.97
CA ILE A 402 16.85 20.56 1.50
C ILE A 402 17.81 19.36 1.46
N LEU A 403 17.54 18.36 2.27
CA LEU A 403 18.29 17.11 2.37
C LEU A 403 17.46 15.94 1.79
N GLY A 404 18.05 15.07 0.98
CA GLY A 404 17.32 13.91 0.43
C GLY A 404 18.15 12.92 -0.39
N LYS A 405 17.55 11.75 -0.69
CA LYS A 405 18.19 10.58 -1.35
C LYS A 405 18.90 10.88 -2.69
N LYS A 406 18.60 11.99 -3.38
CA LYS A 406 19.20 12.34 -4.68
C LYS A 406 20.54 13.10 -4.59
N GLN A 407 21.05 13.42 -3.41
CA GLN A 407 22.22 14.30 -3.23
C GLN A 407 23.47 13.63 -2.64
N ARG A 408 23.69 12.33 -2.87
CA ARG A 408 24.95 11.67 -2.46
C ARG A 408 26.20 12.07 -3.28
N ASN A 409 26.06 12.96 -4.27
CA ASN A 409 27.19 13.51 -5.02
C ASN A 409 27.57 14.89 -4.44
N LEU A 410 28.12 14.91 -3.24
CA LEU A 410 28.88 16.05 -2.75
C LEU A 410 30.29 15.55 -2.50
N ASP A 411 31.25 16.03 -3.30
CA ASP A 411 32.67 15.93 -2.97
C ASP A 411 32.86 16.48 -1.55
N GLU A 412 33.70 15.84 -0.75
CA GLU A 412 33.96 16.16 0.67
C GLU A 412 34.38 17.62 0.95
N ASN A 413 34.60 18.43 -0.10
CA ASN A 413 35.03 19.83 -0.03
C ASN A 413 33.97 20.87 -0.48
N ALA A 414 32.70 20.50 -0.69
CA ALA A 414 31.66 21.41 -1.18
C ALA A 414 30.45 21.57 -0.22
N GLU A 415 30.69 21.97 1.03
CA GLU A 415 29.62 22.40 1.96
C GLU A 415 28.78 23.60 1.44
N SER A 416 29.22 24.26 0.36
CA SER A 416 28.61 25.48 -0.19
C SER A 416 27.51 25.27 -1.25
N SER A 417 27.17 24.03 -1.64
CA SER A 417 26.21 23.75 -2.73
C SER A 417 24.90 23.05 -2.34
N LEU A 418 24.59 22.89 -1.05
CA LEU A 418 23.31 22.32 -0.63
C LEU A 418 22.16 23.28 -0.98
N PRO A 419 21.12 22.84 -1.70
CA PRO A 419 20.03 23.71 -2.09
C PRO A 419 19.22 24.14 -0.86
N LYS A 420 18.93 25.44 -0.80
CA LYS A 420 18.10 26.04 0.24
C LYS A 420 16.69 26.31 -0.28
N THR A 421 15.76 26.38 0.66
CA THR A 421 14.39 26.86 0.44
C THR A 421 14.03 27.88 1.50
N THR A 422 13.23 28.87 1.11
CA THR A 422 12.72 29.91 2.01
C THR A 422 11.24 29.65 2.28
N ILE A 423 10.87 29.68 3.56
CA ILE A 423 9.50 29.46 4.02
C ILE A 423 8.68 30.73 3.77
N LYS A 424 7.69 30.66 2.88
CA LYS A 424 6.80 31.79 2.57
C LYS A 424 5.72 31.96 3.62
N CYS A 425 5.04 30.87 3.97
CA CYS A 425 3.95 30.86 4.94
C CYS A 425 3.90 29.54 5.71
N VAL A 426 3.40 29.60 6.94
CA VAL A 426 3.09 28.43 7.79
C VAL A 426 1.59 28.44 8.06
N PHE A 427 0.96 27.27 8.03
CA PHE A 427 -0.48 27.08 8.18
C PHE A 427 -0.81 25.95 9.16
N GLY A 428 -1.86 26.15 9.95
CA GLY A 428 -2.49 25.14 10.78
C GLY A 428 -3.60 24.44 10.02
N LEU A 429 -3.74 23.13 10.24
CA LEU A 429 -4.70 22.30 9.53
C LEU A 429 -6.08 22.32 10.23
N ARG A 430 -7.14 22.65 9.49
CA ARG A 430 -8.54 22.67 9.97
C ARG A 430 -9.48 21.81 9.12
N GLY A 431 -9.01 20.66 8.66
CA GLY A 431 -9.73 19.79 7.74
C GLY A 431 -9.77 20.39 6.35
N ARG A 432 -10.85 21.13 6.04
CA ARG A 432 -11.09 21.72 4.70
C ARG A 432 -10.31 23.01 4.46
N GLU A 433 -9.93 23.71 5.52
CA GLU A 433 -9.26 25.00 5.47
C GLU A 433 -7.85 24.93 6.07
N ALA A 434 -7.00 25.86 5.65
CA ALA A 434 -5.67 26.07 6.20
C ALA A 434 -5.53 27.51 6.69
N ASN A 435 -5.40 27.69 8.01
CA ASN A 435 -5.30 29.03 8.61
C ASN A 435 -3.84 29.40 8.81
N ARG A 436 -3.47 30.63 8.47
CA ARG A 436 -2.09 31.11 8.61
C ARG A 436 -1.68 31.19 10.08
N LEU A 437 -0.48 30.67 10.38
CA LEU A 437 0.15 30.72 11.69
C LEU A 437 1.30 31.73 11.70
N THR A 438 1.65 32.23 12.88
CA THR A 438 2.85 33.05 13.09
C THR A 438 4.12 32.18 13.11
N GLY A 439 3.99 30.92 13.51
CA GLY A 439 5.02 29.90 13.44
C GLY A 439 4.51 28.55 13.92
N ALA A 440 5.39 27.55 13.93
CA ALA A 440 5.11 26.24 14.53
C ALA A 440 6.31 25.76 15.35
N THR A 441 6.04 24.98 16.39
CA THR A 441 7.07 24.45 17.32
C THR A 441 7.31 22.95 17.13
N ALA A 442 8.37 22.43 17.74
CA ALA A 442 8.74 21.02 17.70
C ALA A 442 7.57 20.11 18.11
N GLY A 443 7.38 19.02 17.36
CA GLY A 443 6.31 18.05 17.60
C GLY A 443 4.95 18.41 17.02
N VAL A 444 4.79 19.55 16.32
CA VAL A 444 3.55 19.94 15.63
C VAL A 444 3.53 19.39 14.19
N ILE A 445 2.35 19.00 13.71
CA ILE A 445 2.08 18.82 12.28
C ILE A 445 1.47 20.13 11.76
N CYS A 446 2.05 20.68 10.69
CA CYS A 446 1.55 21.89 10.06
C CYS A 446 1.71 21.81 8.54
N ALA A 447 1.15 22.76 7.81
CA ALA A 447 1.39 22.94 6.39
C ALA A 447 2.31 24.13 6.13
N ILE A 448 3.18 24.03 5.14
CA ILE A 448 4.08 25.12 4.73
C ILE A 448 3.95 25.40 3.24
N GLU A 449 4.15 26.66 2.89
CA GLU A 449 4.37 27.12 1.52
C GLU A 449 5.84 27.49 1.39
N ALA A 450 6.57 26.86 0.48
CA ALA A 450 7.99 27.14 0.24
C ALA A 450 8.37 26.80 -1.20
N ASP A 451 9.48 27.39 -1.66
CA ASP A 451 9.98 27.18 -3.02
C ASP A 451 10.68 25.83 -3.15
N SER A 452 10.55 25.18 -4.32
CA SER A 452 11.35 24.01 -4.70
C SER A 452 11.28 22.80 -3.75
N LEU A 453 10.17 22.61 -3.03
CA LEU A 453 9.98 21.44 -2.16
C LEU A 453 9.82 20.14 -2.96
N ILE A 454 10.41 19.07 -2.42
CA ILE A 454 10.36 17.71 -2.97
C ILE A 454 9.65 16.81 -1.95
N LEU A 455 8.88 15.83 -2.43
CA LEU A 455 8.22 14.85 -1.57
C LEU A 455 9.27 14.01 -0.82
N ASN A 456 9.01 13.69 0.45
CA ASN A 456 9.89 12.87 1.30
C ASN A 456 11.30 13.47 1.47
N CYS A 457 11.45 14.79 1.33
CA CYS A 457 12.69 15.46 1.71
C CYS A 457 12.69 15.82 3.20
N THR A 458 13.90 15.93 3.74
CA THR A 458 14.16 16.48 5.08
C THR A 458 14.59 17.93 4.93
N LEU A 459 14.04 18.84 5.72
CA LEU A 459 14.50 20.23 5.79
C LEU A 459 15.22 20.45 7.12
N CYS A 460 16.35 21.16 7.05
CA CYS A 460 17.22 21.39 8.19
C CYS A 460 17.72 22.83 8.21
N SER A 461 17.81 23.45 9.40
CA SER A 461 18.44 24.78 9.54
C SER A 461 19.95 24.77 9.36
N GLU A 462 20.58 23.61 9.56
CA GLU A 462 22.03 23.42 9.46
C GLU A 462 22.39 22.53 8.25
N PRO A 463 23.55 22.73 7.61
CA PRO A 463 24.01 21.83 6.58
C PRO A 463 24.30 20.45 7.21
N CYS A 464 23.72 19.40 6.64
CA CYS A 464 23.95 18.02 7.08
C CYS A 464 24.29 17.16 5.86
N SER A 465 25.14 16.16 6.06
CA SER A 465 25.59 15.26 4.99
C SER A 465 24.48 14.37 4.43
N GLU A 466 23.53 13.97 5.28
CA GLU A 466 22.48 13.00 4.93
C GLU A 466 21.11 13.43 5.50
N GLY A 467 20.04 13.10 4.77
CA GLY A 467 18.64 13.29 5.20
C GLY A 467 17.99 11.97 5.64
N LEU A 468 16.75 12.06 6.16
CA LEU A 468 16.02 10.90 6.69
C LEU A 468 15.55 9.92 5.60
N ASN A 469 15.42 8.65 5.98
CA ASN A 469 14.90 7.58 5.14
C ASN A 469 13.36 7.56 5.13
N LEU A 470 12.76 8.46 4.36
CA LEU A 470 11.30 8.66 4.32
C LEU A 470 10.60 7.95 3.15
N GLY A 471 11.37 7.32 2.25
CA GLY A 471 10.84 6.69 1.05
C GLY A 471 10.63 5.19 1.26
N ARG A 472 9.38 4.75 1.39
CA ARG A 472 8.98 3.34 1.28
C ARG A 472 8.51 3.00 -0.15
N GLU A 473 8.61 1.72 -0.49
CA GLU A 473 7.99 1.18 -1.69
C GLU A 473 6.47 1.28 -1.57
N LEU A 474 5.89 2.21 -2.34
CA LEU A 474 4.47 2.22 -2.62
C LEU A 474 4.16 1.02 -3.51
N GLY A 475 3.02 0.37 -3.29
CA GLY A 475 2.57 -0.74 -4.14
C GLY A 475 2.62 -0.34 -5.63
N GLU A 476 3.03 -1.27 -6.50
CA GLU A 476 3.13 -0.97 -7.94
C GLU A 476 1.74 -0.66 -8.49
N PRO A 477 1.52 0.52 -9.10
CA PRO A 477 0.25 0.84 -9.72
C PRO A 477 0.07 -0.01 -10.98
N LEU A 478 -1.08 -0.67 -11.10
CA LEU A 478 -1.34 -1.69 -12.14
C LEU A 478 -2.34 -1.23 -13.20
N VAL A 479 -3.26 -0.32 -12.89
CA VAL A 479 -4.34 0.05 -13.81
C VAL A 479 -3.86 1.19 -14.72
N ARG A 480 -3.78 0.94 -16.03
CA ARG A 480 -3.33 1.91 -17.04
C ARG A 480 -4.48 2.40 -17.93
N VAL A 481 -4.54 3.71 -18.13
CA VAL A 481 -5.54 4.39 -18.98
C VAL A 481 -4.87 5.49 -19.80
N SER A 482 -5.20 5.58 -21.09
CA SER A 482 -4.79 6.72 -21.93
C SER A 482 -5.79 7.85 -21.69
N VAL A 483 -5.27 9.06 -21.50
CA VAL A 483 -6.05 10.27 -21.27
C VAL A 483 -5.65 11.32 -22.31
N SER A 484 -6.64 11.92 -22.95
CA SER A 484 -6.47 12.98 -23.94
C SER A 484 -7.56 14.04 -23.80
N THR A 485 -7.33 15.23 -24.35
CA THR A 485 -8.32 16.30 -24.43
C THR A 485 -8.91 16.35 -25.84
N LYS A 486 -10.21 16.67 -25.97
CA LYS A 486 -10.83 16.93 -27.28
C LYS A 486 -10.15 18.09 -28.02
N GLU A 487 -9.72 19.10 -27.27
CA GLU A 487 -9.01 20.26 -27.78
C GLU A 487 -7.50 20.01 -27.74
N LEU A 488 -6.87 19.87 -28.92
CA LEU A 488 -5.43 19.61 -29.03
C LEU A 488 -4.56 20.75 -28.47
N GLU A 489 -5.06 21.99 -28.45
CA GLU A 489 -4.36 23.16 -27.91
C GLU A 489 -4.14 23.07 -26.40
N ARG A 490 -5.03 22.37 -25.68
CA ARG A 490 -4.96 22.18 -24.21
C ARG A 490 -4.13 20.98 -23.79
N LEU A 491 -3.53 20.24 -24.74
CA LEU A 491 -2.74 19.04 -24.43
C LEU A 491 -1.48 19.37 -23.62
N SER A 492 -0.87 20.54 -23.83
CA SER A 492 0.24 21.04 -23.01
C SER A 492 -0.20 21.34 -21.57
N GLU A 493 -1.38 21.96 -21.40
CA GLU A 493 -1.96 22.24 -20.09
C GLU A 493 -2.29 20.95 -19.35
N LEU A 494 -2.87 19.96 -20.04
CA LEU A 494 -3.13 18.63 -19.48
C LEU A 494 -1.85 17.96 -19.00
N LYS A 495 -0.76 18.04 -19.79
CA LYS A 495 0.55 17.50 -19.41
C LYS A 495 1.09 18.14 -18.13
N GLU A 496 0.90 19.45 -17.95
CA GLU A 496 1.29 20.15 -16.71
C GLU A 496 0.38 19.81 -15.53
N ALA A 497 -0.94 19.72 -15.76
CA ALA A 497 -1.91 19.29 -14.75
C ALA A 497 -1.61 17.88 -14.23
N LEU A 498 -1.30 16.94 -15.14
CA LEU A 498 -0.89 15.58 -14.81
C LEU A 498 0.43 15.54 -14.00
N LYS A 499 1.41 16.37 -14.36
CA LYS A 499 2.65 16.50 -13.56
C LYS A 499 2.37 17.01 -12.15
N ASN A 500 1.48 18.00 -12.02
CA ASN A 500 1.07 18.51 -10.71
C ASN A 500 0.32 17.44 -9.90
N LEU A 501 -0.55 16.65 -10.56
CA LEU A 501 -1.31 15.59 -9.91
C LEU A 501 -0.39 14.48 -9.37
N VAL A 502 0.66 14.08 -10.11
CA VAL A 502 1.68 13.12 -9.63
C VAL A 502 2.40 13.60 -8.36
N VAL A 503 2.54 14.91 -8.17
CA VAL A 503 3.13 15.46 -6.95
C VAL A 503 2.16 15.41 -5.77
N LEU A 504 0.86 15.54 -6.02
CA LEU A 504 -0.19 15.46 -5.00
C LEU A 504 -0.53 14.01 -4.62
N ASP A 505 -0.46 13.08 -5.58
CA ASP A 505 -0.72 11.67 -5.40
C ASP A 505 0.52 10.82 -5.74
N PRO A 506 1.29 10.40 -4.72
CA PRO A 506 2.51 9.61 -4.93
C PRO A 506 2.28 8.25 -5.60
N SER A 507 1.06 7.74 -5.58
CA SER A 507 0.70 6.44 -6.16
C SER A 507 0.37 6.53 -7.65
N LEU A 508 0.17 7.74 -8.19
CA LEU A 508 -0.09 7.98 -9.62
C LEU A 508 1.23 8.05 -10.40
N ARG A 509 1.29 7.37 -11.55
CA ARG A 509 2.38 7.55 -12.53
C ARG A 509 1.81 8.00 -13.86
N VAL A 510 2.56 8.83 -14.56
CA VAL A 510 2.20 9.31 -15.91
C VAL A 510 3.32 8.94 -16.86
N LEU A 511 2.95 8.29 -17.96
CA LEU A 511 3.84 7.81 -19.00
C LEU A 511 3.45 8.44 -20.33
N GLU A 512 4.42 8.87 -21.10
CA GLU A 512 4.22 9.25 -22.50
C GLU A 512 4.52 8.01 -23.35
N LEU A 513 3.51 7.53 -24.08
CA LEU A 513 3.63 6.36 -24.95
C LEU A 513 4.37 6.75 -26.25
N GLU A 514 4.89 5.74 -26.96
CA GLU A 514 5.52 5.95 -28.28
C GLU A 514 4.56 6.57 -29.31
N THR A 515 3.25 6.38 -29.12
CA THR A 515 2.19 7.00 -29.93
C THR A 515 2.01 8.49 -29.64
N GLY A 516 2.66 9.04 -28.61
CA GLY A 516 2.45 10.40 -28.10
C GLY A 516 1.28 10.54 -27.13
N GLU A 517 0.53 9.47 -26.87
CA GLU A 517 -0.55 9.46 -25.88
C GLU A 517 -0.01 9.56 -24.44
N LEU A 518 -0.76 10.25 -23.58
CA LEU A 518 -0.48 10.33 -22.15
C LEU A 518 -1.22 9.20 -21.44
N ALA A 519 -0.49 8.27 -20.84
CA ALA A 519 -1.03 7.15 -20.07
C ALA A 519 -0.87 7.38 -18.56
N MET A 520 -1.99 7.39 -17.85
CA MET A 520 -2.04 7.36 -16.39
C MET A 520 -1.97 5.91 -15.90
N VAL A 521 -1.21 5.68 -14.84
CA VAL A 521 -1.10 4.38 -14.15
C VAL A 521 -1.45 4.57 -12.68
N THR A 522 -2.52 3.91 -12.22
CA THR A 522 -3.07 4.04 -10.87
C THR A 522 -3.07 2.70 -10.13
N ALA A 523 -3.20 2.76 -8.80
CA ALA A 523 -3.19 1.59 -7.92
C ALA A 523 -4.38 0.63 -8.17
N GLY A 524 -5.52 1.17 -8.59
CA GLY A 524 -6.75 0.41 -8.81
C GLY A 524 -7.81 1.27 -9.49
N GLU A 525 -9.01 0.69 -9.64
CA GLU A 525 -10.16 1.33 -10.30
C GLU A 525 -10.68 2.54 -9.51
N VAL A 526 -10.75 2.43 -8.18
CA VAL A 526 -11.27 3.52 -7.34
C VAL A 526 -10.30 4.69 -7.35
N HIS A 527 -9.00 4.41 -7.31
CA HIS A 527 -7.96 5.43 -7.45
C HIS A 527 -7.94 6.06 -8.85
N LEU A 528 -8.15 5.29 -9.93
CA LEU A 528 -8.30 5.87 -11.28
C LEU A 528 -9.43 6.90 -11.33
N GLN A 529 -10.61 6.54 -10.83
CA GLN A 529 -11.77 7.44 -10.85
C GLN A 529 -11.52 8.71 -10.02
N LYS A 530 -10.86 8.60 -8.85
CA LYS A 530 -10.42 9.76 -8.07
C LYS A 530 -9.50 10.66 -8.88
N CYS A 531 -8.48 10.11 -9.56
CA CYS A 531 -7.55 10.91 -10.34
C CYS A 531 -8.22 11.60 -11.54
N LEU A 532 -9.18 10.94 -12.19
CA LEU A 532 -9.97 11.57 -13.26
C LEU A 532 -10.81 12.72 -12.71
N LYS A 533 -11.48 12.53 -11.57
CA LYS A 533 -12.20 13.62 -10.88
C LYS A 533 -11.27 14.77 -10.49
N ASP A 534 -10.06 14.47 -10.00
CA ASP A 534 -9.05 15.49 -9.71
C ASP A 534 -8.64 16.29 -10.97
N LEU A 535 -8.66 15.71 -12.16
CA LEU A 535 -8.42 16.45 -13.41
C LEU A 535 -9.63 17.28 -13.83
N GLU A 536 -10.85 16.77 -13.64
CA GLU A 536 -12.08 17.55 -13.84
C GLU A 536 -12.08 18.79 -12.95
N ASP A 537 -11.73 18.64 -11.67
CA ASP A 537 -11.61 19.72 -10.69
C ASP A 537 -10.53 20.77 -11.09
N LEU A 538 -9.59 20.39 -11.96
CA LEU A 538 -8.58 21.28 -12.55
C LEU A 538 -9.06 21.97 -13.86
N GLY A 539 -10.32 21.77 -14.25
CA GLY A 539 -10.92 22.37 -15.44
C GLY A 539 -10.85 21.51 -16.71
N PHE A 540 -10.63 20.20 -16.58
CA PHE A 540 -10.65 19.24 -17.69
C PHE A 540 -11.92 18.37 -17.64
N GLU A 541 -13.08 18.95 -17.90
CA GLU A 541 -14.37 18.23 -17.93
C GLU A 541 -14.56 17.36 -19.20
N ASP A 542 -13.88 17.71 -20.29
CA ASP A 542 -13.98 17.07 -21.61
C ASP A 542 -12.81 16.11 -21.91
N LEU A 543 -12.49 15.23 -20.96
CA LEU A 543 -11.44 14.23 -21.14
C LEU A 543 -11.94 13.01 -21.93
N GLU A 544 -11.17 12.63 -22.94
CA GLU A 544 -11.30 11.35 -23.61
C GLU A 544 -10.41 10.32 -22.91
N VAL A 545 -11.06 9.34 -22.30
CA VAL A 545 -10.44 8.34 -21.43
C VAL A 545 -10.63 6.96 -22.04
N SER A 546 -9.54 6.23 -22.27
CA SER A 546 -9.60 4.85 -22.77
C SER A 546 -10.18 3.89 -21.73
N SER A 547 -10.58 2.68 -22.15
CA SER A 547 -10.86 1.60 -21.20
C SER A 547 -9.63 1.28 -20.31
N PRO A 548 -9.84 0.94 -19.03
CA PRO A 548 -8.76 0.55 -18.14
C PRO A 548 -8.15 -0.77 -18.57
N ILE A 549 -6.82 -0.83 -18.59
CA ILE A 549 -6.06 -2.02 -18.98
C ILE A 549 -5.00 -2.29 -17.92
N VAL A 550 -4.78 -3.57 -17.66
CA VAL A 550 -3.69 -4.03 -16.82
C VAL A 550 -2.54 -4.43 -17.74
N PRO A 551 -1.29 -3.98 -17.48
CA PRO A 551 -0.15 -4.46 -18.24
C PRO A 551 0.02 -5.96 -18.00
N PHE A 552 0.16 -6.71 -19.09
CA PHE A 552 0.65 -8.08 -19.02
C PHE A 552 2.18 -8.06 -19.08
N LEU A 553 2.82 -9.14 -18.66
CA LEU A 553 4.21 -9.41 -18.98
C LEU A 553 4.29 -10.60 -19.93
N GLU A 554 5.44 -10.78 -20.56
CA GLU A 554 5.70 -11.88 -21.48
C GLU A 554 6.79 -12.76 -20.89
N THR A 555 6.63 -14.08 -20.98
CA THR A 555 7.62 -15.02 -20.47
C THR A 555 7.78 -16.22 -21.40
N LEU A 556 8.79 -17.03 -21.09
CA LEU A 556 9.09 -18.26 -21.79
C LEU A 556 8.95 -19.42 -20.83
N VAL A 557 8.26 -20.46 -21.27
CA VAL A 557 8.10 -21.69 -20.50
C VAL A 557 8.94 -22.81 -21.14
N PRO A 558 9.61 -23.65 -20.35
CA PRO A 558 10.28 -24.84 -20.87
C PRO A 558 9.28 -25.75 -21.58
N ASP A 559 9.64 -26.24 -22.77
CA ASP A 559 8.81 -27.17 -23.52
C ASP A 559 9.28 -28.59 -23.26
N SER A 560 8.49 -29.37 -22.51
CA SER A 560 8.80 -30.76 -22.20
C SER A 560 8.59 -31.71 -23.39
N SER A 561 7.94 -31.26 -24.47
CA SER A 561 7.73 -32.08 -25.68
C SER A 561 8.98 -32.16 -26.56
N LEU A 562 9.93 -31.21 -26.41
CA LEU A 562 11.14 -31.16 -27.20
C LEU A 562 12.22 -32.13 -26.68
N THR A 563 12.91 -32.78 -27.62
CA THR A 563 14.08 -33.60 -27.29
C THR A 563 15.28 -32.73 -26.91
N GLN A 564 16.22 -33.29 -26.13
CA GLN A 564 17.43 -32.56 -25.70
C GLN A 564 18.27 -32.04 -26.89
N GLN A 565 18.26 -32.75 -28.01
CA GLN A 565 18.95 -32.33 -29.23
C GLN A 565 18.25 -31.13 -29.88
N GLN A 566 16.92 -31.14 -30.00
CA GLN A 566 16.15 -29.99 -30.50
C GLN A 566 16.34 -28.74 -29.64
N ILE A 567 16.45 -28.90 -28.32
CA ILE A 567 16.73 -27.79 -27.39
C ILE A 567 18.16 -27.23 -27.59
N GLN A 568 19.14 -28.09 -27.89
CA GLN A 568 20.51 -27.64 -28.16
C GLN A 568 20.64 -26.87 -29.47
N ASP A 569 19.86 -27.28 -30.49
CA ASP A 569 19.86 -26.70 -31.85
C ASP A 569 19.05 -25.39 -31.96
N GLN A 570 18.45 -24.88 -30.88
CA GLN A 570 17.68 -23.62 -30.85
C GLN A 570 18.50 -22.33 -31.02
N ILE A 571 19.74 -22.43 -31.50
CA ILE A 571 20.54 -21.26 -31.85
C ILE A 571 19.88 -20.55 -33.03
N THR A 572 19.78 -19.23 -32.92
CA THR A 572 19.25 -18.37 -33.98
C THR A 572 20.37 -17.49 -34.50
N GLU A 573 20.52 -17.50 -35.82
CA GLU A 573 21.54 -16.76 -36.53
C GLU A 573 20.91 -15.66 -37.37
N CYS A 574 21.46 -14.46 -37.30
CA CYS A 574 21.11 -13.34 -38.16
C CYS A 574 22.37 -12.87 -38.90
N ARG A 575 22.23 -12.67 -40.23
CA ARG A 575 23.27 -12.13 -41.11
C ARG A 575 22.73 -10.91 -41.84
N THR A 576 23.47 -9.81 -41.82
CA THR A 576 23.15 -8.64 -42.66
C THR A 576 23.66 -8.82 -44.09
N LYS A 577 23.17 -8.01 -45.04
CA LYS A 577 23.57 -8.09 -46.44
C LYS A 577 25.09 -7.95 -46.58
N GLY A 578 25.74 -8.94 -47.20
CA GLY A 578 27.18 -8.95 -47.43
C GLY A 578 28.03 -9.52 -46.29
N ASP A 579 27.43 -10.26 -45.34
CA ASP A 579 28.12 -10.83 -44.16
C ASP A 579 28.86 -9.78 -43.31
N ALA A 580 28.43 -8.51 -43.39
CA ALA A 580 29.02 -7.42 -42.64
C ALA A 580 28.79 -7.53 -41.11
N LEU A 581 27.71 -8.21 -40.72
CA LEU A 581 27.37 -8.51 -39.34
C LEU A 581 26.79 -9.92 -39.24
N VAL A 582 27.32 -10.73 -38.32
CA VAL A 582 26.75 -12.03 -37.94
C VAL A 582 26.51 -12.04 -36.43
N ILE A 583 25.32 -12.47 -36.01
CA ILE A 583 24.99 -12.69 -34.60
C ILE A 583 24.40 -14.08 -34.44
N ARG A 584 24.91 -14.85 -33.49
CA ARG A 584 24.31 -16.10 -33.02
C ARG A 584 23.99 -15.99 -31.54
N LEU A 585 22.74 -16.28 -31.21
CA LEU A 585 22.28 -16.29 -29.83
C LEU A 585 21.22 -17.35 -29.60
N ARG A 586 20.98 -17.65 -28.33
CA ARG A 586 19.83 -18.43 -27.87
C ARG A 586 19.11 -17.69 -26.75
N ILE A 587 17.84 -18.02 -26.58
CA ILE A 587 17.04 -17.52 -25.48
C ILE A 587 16.67 -18.68 -24.56
N VAL A 588 16.74 -18.44 -23.26
CA VAL A 588 16.52 -19.45 -22.23
C VAL A 588 15.56 -18.92 -21.16
N PRO A 589 14.66 -19.75 -20.63
CA PRO A 589 13.81 -19.36 -19.51
C PRO A 589 14.61 -19.32 -18.20
N LEU A 590 14.18 -18.47 -17.25
CA LEU A 590 14.75 -18.39 -15.91
C LEU A 590 13.72 -18.88 -14.86
N PRO A 591 14.12 -19.71 -13.89
CA PRO A 591 13.30 -20.10 -12.74
C PRO A 591 12.76 -18.92 -11.92
N ILE A 592 11.59 -19.11 -11.30
CA ILE A 592 10.89 -18.07 -10.52
C ILE A 592 11.70 -17.61 -9.31
N GLU A 593 12.52 -18.48 -8.72
CA GLU A 593 13.39 -18.18 -7.58
C GLU A 593 14.43 -17.12 -7.95
N ILE A 594 15.00 -17.22 -9.15
CA ILE A 594 15.97 -16.24 -9.67
C ILE A 594 15.26 -14.94 -10.01
N VAL A 595 14.08 -15.01 -10.63
CA VAL A 595 13.26 -13.84 -10.95
C VAL A 595 12.91 -13.06 -9.68
N ASN A 596 12.45 -13.74 -8.64
CA ASN A 596 12.12 -13.13 -7.36
C ASN A 596 13.35 -12.52 -6.68
N LEU A 597 14.53 -13.15 -6.79
CA LEU A 597 15.79 -12.60 -6.27
C LEU A 597 16.16 -11.29 -6.99
N LEU A 598 16.03 -11.24 -8.31
CA LEU A 598 16.30 -10.02 -9.10
C LEU A 598 15.31 -8.90 -8.75
N GLU A 599 14.02 -9.23 -8.63
CA GLU A 599 12.96 -8.25 -8.29
C GLU A 599 13.16 -7.67 -6.89
N LYS A 600 13.56 -8.48 -5.90
CA LYS A 600 13.85 -8.03 -4.53
C LYS A 600 15.07 -7.11 -4.41
N ASN A 601 16.06 -7.23 -5.30
CA ASN A 601 17.31 -6.45 -5.24
C ASN A 601 17.33 -5.28 -6.25
N THR A 602 16.18 -4.64 -6.48
CA THR A 602 16.04 -3.58 -7.48
C THR A 602 17.00 -2.41 -7.24
N GLU A 603 17.14 -1.93 -6.00
CA GLU A 603 18.03 -0.79 -5.70
C GLU A 603 19.49 -1.12 -6.01
N THR A 604 19.95 -2.31 -5.63
CA THR A 604 21.31 -2.79 -5.89
C THR A 604 21.61 -2.84 -7.39
N LEU A 605 20.69 -3.41 -8.19
CA LEU A 605 20.82 -3.47 -9.65
C LEU A 605 20.84 -2.07 -10.27
N ARG A 606 20.00 -1.16 -9.79
CA ARG A 606 19.93 0.23 -10.27
C ARG A 606 21.19 1.02 -9.93
N ASN A 607 21.73 0.83 -8.73
CA ASN A 607 22.96 1.46 -8.29
C ASN A 607 24.16 0.93 -9.09
N GLN A 608 24.19 -0.38 -9.38
CA GLN A 608 25.22 -0.96 -10.23
C GLN A 608 25.23 -0.33 -11.64
N ARG A 609 24.07 -0.16 -12.27
CA ARG A 609 23.94 0.49 -13.59
C ARG A 609 24.49 1.91 -13.63
N LYS A 610 24.44 2.62 -12.50
CA LYS A 610 25.01 3.96 -12.33
C LYS A 610 26.47 3.96 -11.86
N ASN A 611 27.07 2.78 -11.68
CA ASN A 611 28.37 2.60 -11.01
C ASN A 611 28.42 3.20 -9.57
N GLN A 612 27.29 3.18 -8.87
CA GLN A 612 27.08 3.75 -7.52
C GLN A 612 26.75 2.67 -6.47
N HIS A 613 27.21 1.43 -6.68
CA HIS A 613 26.94 0.32 -5.76
C HIS A 613 27.91 0.30 -4.58
N ASP A 614 27.40 -0.16 -3.44
CA ASP A 614 28.21 -0.49 -2.27
C ASP A 614 28.82 -1.89 -2.46
N ASP A 615 30.14 -2.02 -2.24
CA ASP A 615 30.90 -3.23 -2.60
C ASP A 615 30.44 -4.44 -1.78
N GLU A 616 30.16 -4.25 -0.50
CA GLU A 616 29.73 -5.32 0.40
C GLU A 616 28.38 -5.89 -0.03
N SER A 617 27.39 -5.01 -0.25
CA SER A 617 26.06 -5.40 -0.74
C SER A 617 26.09 -6.09 -2.11
N TRP A 618 27.02 -5.69 -2.98
CA TRP A 618 27.16 -6.23 -4.33
C TRP A 618 27.77 -7.63 -4.33
N ILE A 619 28.78 -7.85 -3.48
CA ILE A 619 29.39 -9.17 -3.27
C ILE A 619 28.38 -10.13 -2.63
N GLU A 620 27.62 -9.66 -1.64
CA GLU A 620 26.56 -10.46 -1.00
C GLU A 620 25.50 -10.88 -2.02
N PHE A 621 25.02 -9.94 -2.84
CA PHE A 621 24.07 -10.22 -3.90
C PHE A 621 24.62 -11.24 -4.92
N LYS A 622 25.89 -11.11 -5.33
CA LYS A 622 26.56 -12.07 -6.21
C LYS A 622 26.54 -13.48 -5.62
N SER A 623 26.90 -13.63 -4.36
CA SER A 623 26.93 -14.92 -3.67
C SER A 623 25.54 -15.57 -3.61
N LYS A 624 24.51 -14.76 -3.27
CA LYS A 624 23.10 -15.21 -3.29
C LYS A 624 22.66 -15.65 -4.68
N LEU A 625 23.04 -14.89 -5.73
CA LEU A 625 22.71 -15.23 -7.11
C LEU A 625 23.38 -16.54 -7.55
N GLN A 626 24.67 -16.74 -7.26
CA GLN A 626 25.40 -17.98 -7.57
C GLN A 626 24.75 -19.20 -6.92
N THR A 627 24.41 -19.09 -5.63
CA THR A 627 23.75 -20.17 -4.89
C THR A 627 22.38 -20.50 -5.51
N THR A 628 21.55 -19.49 -5.73
CA THR A 628 20.21 -19.67 -6.29
C THR A 628 20.23 -20.25 -7.71
N CYS A 629 21.16 -19.80 -8.56
CA CYS A 629 21.32 -20.30 -9.92
C CYS A 629 21.79 -21.75 -9.96
N THR A 630 22.80 -22.11 -9.17
CA THR A 630 23.37 -23.48 -9.17
C THR A 630 22.40 -24.52 -8.59
N GLU A 631 21.47 -24.11 -7.73
CA GLU A 631 20.46 -25.00 -7.15
C GLU A 631 19.23 -25.21 -8.04
N ASN A 632 18.83 -24.20 -8.84
CA ASN A 632 17.55 -24.20 -9.55
C ASN A 632 17.66 -24.39 -11.06
N LEU A 633 18.68 -23.83 -11.72
CA LEU A 633 18.83 -23.96 -13.19
C LEU A 633 18.95 -25.42 -13.67
N PRO A 634 19.79 -26.29 -13.05
CA PRO A 634 19.94 -27.68 -13.51
C PRO A 634 18.66 -28.53 -13.45
N LYS A 635 17.68 -28.13 -12.63
CA LYS A 635 16.43 -28.86 -12.39
C LYS A 635 15.36 -28.57 -13.45
N MET A 636 15.55 -27.55 -14.30
CA MET A 636 14.55 -27.05 -15.23
C MET A 636 14.44 -27.94 -16.49
N LYS A 637 13.67 -29.03 -16.39
CA LYS A 637 13.37 -29.94 -17.52
C LYS A 637 12.77 -29.18 -18.71
N GLY A 638 13.12 -29.58 -19.94
CA GLY A 638 12.63 -28.93 -21.16
C GLY A 638 13.31 -27.59 -21.49
N SER A 639 14.38 -27.23 -20.77
CA SER A 639 15.19 -26.05 -21.03
C SER A 639 16.66 -26.41 -21.27
N TRP A 640 17.42 -25.47 -21.84
CA TRP A 640 18.86 -25.62 -22.07
C TRP A 640 19.67 -25.81 -20.77
N TRP A 641 19.13 -25.39 -19.63
CA TRP A 641 19.77 -25.51 -18.33
C TRP A 641 19.77 -26.94 -17.79
N TYR A 642 18.91 -27.82 -18.30
CA TYR A 642 18.73 -29.15 -17.74
C TYR A 642 20.04 -29.95 -17.75
N LYS A 643 20.42 -30.47 -16.57
CA LYS A 643 21.66 -31.25 -16.33
C LYS A 643 22.99 -30.50 -16.55
N LYS A 644 22.97 -29.16 -16.64
CA LYS A 644 24.22 -28.37 -16.63
C LYS A 644 24.97 -28.52 -15.30
N SER A 645 26.30 -28.53 -15.35
CA SER A 645 27.14 -28.65 -14.17
C SER A 645 27.14 -27.34 -13.37
N LYS A 646 27.46 -27.41 -12.07
CA LYS A 646 27.55 -26.20 -11.23
C LYS A 646 28.67 -25.28 -11.70
N GLU A 647 29.76 -25.86 -12.21
CA GLU A 647 30.91 -25.14 -12.75
C GLU A 647 30.54 -24.36 -14.01
N GLU A 648 29.82 -24.97 -14.96
CA GLU A 648 29.34 -24.30 -16.17
C GLU A 648 28.42 -23.10 -15.84
N ILE A 649 27.55 -23.26 -14.84
CA ILE A 649 26.64 -22.20 -14.40
C ILE A 649 27.43 -21.05 -13.74
N ASN A 650 28.37 -21.37 -12.86
CA ASN A 650 29.20 -20.35 -12.21
C ASN A 650 30.04 -19.57 -13.23
N GLU A 651 30.58 -20.24 -14.25
CA GLU A 651 31.30 -19.61 -15.35
C GLU A 651 30.41 -18.61 -16.11
N LEU A 652 29.15 -18.96 -16.39
CA LEU A 652 28.19 -18.04 -17.02
C LEU A 652 27.82 -16.86 -16.14
N ILE A 653 27.73 -17.05 -14.82
CA ILE A 653 27.44 -15.96 -13.87
C ILE A 653 28.61 -14.96 -13.80
N GLU A 654 29.86 -15.43 -13.86
CA GLU A 654 31.02 -14.55 -14.00
C GLU A 654 31.00 -13.79 -15.34
N ARG A 655 30.36 -14.37 -16.37
CA ARG A 655 30.24 -13.82 -17.72
C ARG A 655 28.91 -13.10 -18.00
N ILE A 656 28.24 -12.57 -16.97
CA ILE A 656 27.07 -11.70 -17.17
C ILE A 656 27.52 -10.36 -17.79
N TRP A 657 26.91 -9.99 -18.92
CA TRP A 657 27.18 -8.73 -19.61
C TRP A 657 26.34 -7.57 -19.08
N SER A 658 25.06 -7.83 -18.79
CA SER A 658 24.12 -6.84 -18.28
C SER A 658 22.90 -7.50 -17.66
N PHE A 659 22.32 -6.85 -16.65
CA PHE A 659 20.97 -7.13 -16.19
C PHE A 659 19.96 -6.29 -16.98
N GLY A 660 18.72 -6.76 -17.10
CA GLY A 660 17.66 -6.06 -17.81
C GLY A 660 17.35 -4.65 -17.31
N PRO A 661 16.70 -3.81 -18.14
CA PRO A 661 16.34 -2.42 -17.81
C PRO A 661 15.47 -2.32 -16.55
N ASP A 662 15.37 -1.14 -15.93
CA ASP A 662 14.58 -0.93 -14.70
C ASP A 662 13.14 -1.51 -14.82
N ARG A 663 12.56 -1.46 -16.03
CA ARG A 663 11.23 -2.06 -16.32
C ARG A 663 11.26 -3.58 -16.51
N ALA A 664 12.36 -4.16 -17.03
CA ALA A 664 12.51 -5.58 -17.36
C ALA A 664 13.66 -6.24 -16.57
N ARG A 665 13.81 -5.86 -15.29
CA ARG A 665 14.93 -6.23 -14.40
C ARG A 665 15.14 -7.73 -14.19
N SER A 666 14.10 -8.52 -14.40
CA SER A 666 14.11 -9.98 -14.28
C SER A 666 14.64 -10.71 -15.53
N THR A 667 15.46 -10.02 -16.32
CA THR A 667 16.12 -10.57 -17.50
C THR A 667 17.64 -10.44 -17.38
N ILE A 668 18.38 -11.39 -17.97
CA ILE A 668 19.85 -11.44 -17.88
C ILE A 668 20.44 -11.63 -19.28
N LEU A 669 21.48 -10.87 -19.59
CA LEU A 669 22.31 -11.06 -20.77
C LEU A 669 23.62 -11.76 -20.39
N PHE A 670 23.82 -12.96 -20.90
CA PHE A 670 25.00 -13.80 -20.69
C PHE A 670 25.92 -13.78 -21.91
N ASN A 671 27.22 -13.86 -21.65
CA ASN A 671 28.23 -14.09 -22.67
C ASN A 671 28.63 -15.56 -22.73
N GLY A 672 28.26 -16.23 -23.83
CA GLY A 672 28.61 -17.63 -24.11
C GLY A 672 29.95 -17.80 -24.83
N MET A 673 30.60 -16.73 -25.30
CA MET A 673 31.84 -16.81 -26.06
C MET A 673 33.04 -17.10 -25.14
N SER A 674 33.67 -18.26 -25.31
CA SER A 674 34.80 -18.70 -24.49
C SER A 674 36.09 -17.89 -24.70
N SER A 675 36.26 -17.27 -25.88
CA SER A 675 37.43 -16.45 -26.24
C SER A 675 37.27 -14.96 -25.89
N TYR A 676 36.10 -14.54 -25.40
CA TYR A 676 35.78 -13.12 -25.21
C TYR A 676 36.27 -12.61 -23.84
N GLN A 677 37.33 -11.81 -23.84
CA GLN A 677 37.89 -11.22 -22.63
C GLN A 677 37.23 -9.87 -22.33
N ARG A 678 36.33 -9.84 -21.35
CA ARG A 678 35.76 -8.62 -20.77
C ARG A 678 35.84 -8.73 -19.25
N LYS A 679 36.11 -7.61 -18.56
CA LYS A 679 36.04 -7.58 -17.09
C LYS A 679 34.61 -7.93 -16.64
N PRO A 680 34.43 -8.82 -15.65
CA PRO A 680 33.10 -9.16 -15.13
C PRO A 680 32.36 -7.92 -14.62
N ILE A 681 31.04 -7.94 -14.74
CA ILE A 681 30.14 -6.90 -14.16
C ILE A 681 30.32 -6.75 -12.64
N TRP A 682 30.92 -7.75 -12.00
CA TRP A 682 31.24 -7.81 -10.58
C TRP A 682 32.39 -6.92 -10.14
N THR A 683 33.17 -6.35 -11.07
CA THR A 683 34.35 -5.53 -10.76
C THR A 683 34.07 -4.04 -10.95
N LYS A 684 34.47 -3.20 -9.99
CA LYS A 684 34.40 -1.73 -10.12
C LYS A 684 35.22 -1.27 -11.33
N SER A 685 34.61 -0.44 -12.15
CA SER A 685 35.19 0.03 -13.41
C SER A 685 36.43 0.88 -13.16
N GLY A 686 37.63 0.31 -13.35
CA GLY A 686 38.80 1.07 -13.78
C GLY A 686 38.90 1.04 -15.30
N GLU A 687 39.39 2.12 -15.92
CA GLU A 687 39.66 2.26 -17.36
C GLU A 687 40.06 0.92 -17.98
N GLY A 688 39.14 0.31 -18.70
CA GLY A 688 39.30 -1.00 -19.31
C GLY A 688 38.56 -0.98 -20.64
N GLU A 689 39.22 -1.46 -21.68
CA GLU A 689 38.76 -1.46 -23.07
C GLU A 689 37.45 -2.25 -23.23
N PHE A 690 36.30 -1.58 -23.11
CA PHE A 690 35.07 -2.10 -23.69
C PHE A 690 35.26 -2.13 -25.21
N ARG A 691 34.86 -3.22 -25.88
CA ARG A 691 34.78 -3.16 -27.35
C ARG A 691 33.74 -2.10 -27.73
N LEU A 692 34.01 -1.34 -28.79
CA LEU A 692 33.15 -0.26 -29.31
C LEU A 692 31.66 -0.64 -29.42
N PHE A 693 31.37 -1.92 -29.67
CA PHE A 693 30.03 -2.43 -29.96
C PHE A 693 29.33 -3.14 -28.79
N ASP A 694 29.99 -3.31 -27.63
CA ASP A 694 29.36 -3.95 -26.45
C ASP A 694 28.08 -3.23 -26.03
N GLN A 695 28.11 -1.90 -26.04
CA GLN A 695 26.96 -1.07 -25.70
C GLN A 695 25.80 -1.25 -26.69
N ALA A 696 26.09 -1.49 -27.98
CA ALA A 696 25.06 -1.73 -28.99
C ALA A 696 24.34 -3.07 -28.78
N ILE A 697 25.07 -4.12 -28.37
CA ILE A 697 24.47 -5.41 -28.02
C ILE A 697 23.59 -5.28 -26.77
N VAL A 698 24.10 -4.59 -25.72
CA VAL A 698 23.33 -4.34 -24.50
C VAL A 698 22.07 -3.54 -24.83
N ALA A 699 22.16 -2.46 -25.61
CA ALA A 699 21.00 -1.67 -26.02
C ALA A 699 19.99 -2.49 -26.83
N GLY A 700 20.44 -3.35 -27.74
CA GLY A 700 19.56 -4.25 -28.51
C GLY A 700 18.83 -5.26 -27.62
N PHE A 701 19.52 -5.80 -26.61
CA PHE A 701 18.92 -6.63 -25.56
C PHE A 701 17.89 -5.85 -24.72
N GLU A 702 18.20 -4.63 -24.29
CA GLU A 702 17.27 -3.81 -23.50
C GLU A 702 15.98 -3.48 -24.27
N LEU A 703 16.09 -3.24 -25.59
CA LEU A 703 14.94 -3.04 -26.48
C LEU A 703 14.07 -4.30 -26.61
N PHE A 704 14.68 -5.49 -26.65
CA PHE A 704 13.93 -6.76 -26.65
C PHE A 704 13.28 -7.02 -25.28
N ALA A 705 14.03 -6.84 -24.19
CA ALA A 705 13.51 -7.06 -22.84
C ALA A 705 12.35 -6.11 -22.50
N SER A 706 12.36 -4.89 -23.03
CA SER A 706 11.29 -3.90 -22.80
C SER A 706 10.06 -4.12 -23.68
N ALA A 707 10.20 -4.79 -24.84
CA ALA A 707 9.14 -5.00 -25.81
C ALA A 707 9.22 -6.42 -26.40
N GLY A 708 8.48 -7.34 -25.78
CA GLY A 708 8.38 -8.74 -26.14
C GLY A 708 7.60 -9.01 -27.43
N PRO A 709 7.72 -10.25 -27.97
CA PRO A 709 7.19 -10.63 -29.28
C PRO A 709 5.66 -10.76 -29.37
N LEU A 710 4.93 -10.98 -28.27
CA LEU A 710 3.48 -11.20 -28.29
C LEU A 710 2.71 -9.88 -28.40
N CYS A 711 3.01 -8.93 -27.51
CA CYS A 711 2.20 -7.75 -27.27
C CYS A 711 3.04 -6.46 -27.17
N ASN A 712 4.35 -6.51 -27.48
CA ASN A 712 5.30 -5.46 -27.11
C ASN A 712 5.20 -5.12 -25.61
N GLU A 713 4.96 -6.10 -24.76
CA GLU A 713 4.98 -5.94 -23.29
C GLU A 713 6.32 -6.44 -22.73
N VAL A 714 6.61 -6.09 -21.48
CA VAL A 714 7.90 -6.37 -20.86
C VAL A 714 8.14 -7.87 -20.71
N MET A 715 9.34 -8.33 -21.05
CA MET A 715 9.79 -9.70 -20.82
C MET A 715 10.13 -9.94 -19.34
N ARG A 716 9.68 -11.05 -18.76
CA ARG A 716 9.95 -11.50 -17.39
C ARG A 716 10.54 -12.90 -17.38
N GLY A 717 11.65 -13.08 -16.66
CA GLY A 717 12.27 -14.39 -16.44
C GLY A 717 12.92 -14.97 -17.70
N VAL A 718 13.66 -14.14 -18.43
CA VAL A 718 14.30 -14.53 -19.68
C VAL A 718 15.79 -14.23 -19.66
N GLY A 719 16.59 -15.24 -20.01
CA GLY A 719 18.02 -15.13 -20.26
C GLY A 719 18.31 -15.09 -21.76
N VAL A 720 19.23 -14.24 -22.19
CA VAL A 720 19.78 -14.23 -23.55
C VAL A 720 21.24 -14.62 -23.48
N ILE A 721 21.64 -15.66 -24.22
CA ILE A 721 23.03 -16.11 -24.29
C ILE A 721 23.55 -15.80 -25.67
N VAL A 722 24.56 -14.93 -25.76
CA VAL A 722 25.23 -14.60 -27.02
C VAL A 722 26.37 -15.60 -27.24
N GLU A 723 26.25 -16.39 -28.30
CA GLU A 723 27.18 -17.47 -28.64
C GLU A 723 28.31 -17.00 -29.55
N GLU A 724 28.00 -16.07 -30.46
CA GLU A 724 28.97 -15.52 -31.42
C GLU A 724 28.47 -14.17 -31.95
N TRP A 725 29.36 -13.21 -32.13
CA TRP A 725 29.08 -12.05 -32.98
C TRP A 725 30.34 -11.59 -33.72
N THR A 726 30.18 -11.17 -34.98
CA THR A 726 31.26 -10.65 -35.81
C THR A 726 30.81 -9.40 -36.57
N VAL A 727 31.73 -8.45 -36.73
CA VAL A 727 31.55 -7.21 -37.49
C VAL A 727 32.69 -7.12 -38.51
N ALA A 728 32.38 -6.80 -39.77
CA ALA A 728 33.37 -6.75 -40.84
C ALA A 728 34.27 -5.50 -40.83
N ASP A 729 33.79 -4.35 -40.34
CA ASP A 729 34.57 -3.12 -40.18
C ASP A 729 34.31 -2.50 -38.81
N GLU A 730 35.30 -2.53 -37.91
CA GLU A 730 35.14 -2.01 -36.55
C GLU A 730 35.14 -0.48 -36.46
N ASN A 731 35.50 0.24 -37.54
CA ASN A 731 35.59 1.70 -37.56
C ASN A 731 34.32 2.41 -38.04
N ASP A 732 33.34 1.68 -38.57
CA ASP A 732 32.09 2.27 -39.07
C ASP A 732 31.08 2.49 -37.93
N SER A 733 30.89 3.76 -37.57
CA SER A 733 29.92 4.20 -36.56
C SER A 733 28.45 3.81 -36.88
N THR A 734 28.10 3.58 -38.14
CA THR A 734 26.73 3.21 -38.54
C THR A 734 26.37 1.77 -38.19
N ILE A 735 27.38 0.90 -38.02
CA ILE A 735 27.20 -0.50 -37.68
C ILE A 735 26.63 -0.66 -36.28
N GLY A 736 26.91 0.25 -35.34
CA GLY A 736 26.35 0.20 -33.99
C GLY A 736 24.81 0.21 -33.97
N GLY A 737 24.18 1.07 -34.79
CA GLY A 737 22.72 1.12 -34.91
C GLY A 737 22.12 -0.11 -35.61
N GLN A 738 22.83 -0.64 -36.61
CA GLN A 738 22.43 -1.88 -37.31
C GLN A 738 22.53 -3.09 -36.37
N LEU A 739 23.60 -3.18 -35.59
CA LEU A 739 23.83 -4.22 -34.59
C LEU A 739 22.74 -4.22 -33.51
N MET A 740 22.39 -3.05 -32.99
CA MET A 740 21.29 -2.92 -32.02
C MET A 740 19.97 -3.46 -32.58
N SER A 741 19.63 -3.09 -33.82
CA SER A 741 18.41 -3.56 -34.50
C SER A 741 18.45 -5.05 -34.82
N ALA A 742 19.60 -5.55 -35.28
CA ALA A 742 19.82 -6.96 -35.58
C ALA A 742 19.73 -7.81 -34.30
N MET A 743 20.30 -7.35 -33.19
CA MET A 743 20.21 -8.02 -31.89
C MET A 743 18.75 -8.18 -31.46
N LYS A 744 17.97 -7.08 -31.47
CA LYS A 744 16.52 -7.13 -31.14
C LYS A 744 15.75 -8.10 -32.04
N ALA A 745 15.97 -8.03 -33.36
CA ALA A 745 15.29 -8.89 -34.32
C ALA A 745 15.64 -10.37 -34.13
N THR A 746 16.92 -10.67 -33.86
CA THR A 746 17.41 -12.03 -33.61
C THR A 746 16.82 -12.58 -32.32
N CYS A 747 16.76 -11.78 -31.25
CA CYS A 747 16.08 -12.17 -30.02
C CYS A 747 14.59 -12.45 -30.25
N THR A 748 13.89 -11.58 -30.97
CA THR A 748 12.46 -11.76 -31.28
C THR A 748 12.22 -13.05 -32.07
N ALA A 749 13.07 -13.33 -33.07
CA ALA A 749 12.99 -14.55 -33.87
C ALA A 749 13.32 -15.82 -33.06
N ALA A 750 14.31 -15.74 -32.16
CA ALA A 750 14.66 -16.84 -31.26
C ALA A 750 13.53 -17.14 -30.26
N ALA A 751 12.92 -16.10 -29.69
CA ALA A 751 11.79 -16.23 -28.77
C ALA A 751 10.57 -16.86 -29.45
N GLY A 752 10.32 -16.53 -30.72
CA GLY A 752 9.23 -17.10 -31.51
C GLY A 752 9.35 -18.61 -31.80
N LYS A 753 10.52 -19.22 -31.56
CA LYS A 753 10.70 -20.69 -31.65
C LYS A 753 10.36 -21.42 -30.34
N LEU A 754 10.10 -20.68 -29.27
CA LEU A 754 9.86 -21.20 -27.93
C LEU A 754 8.39 -21.01 -27.53
N ALA A 755 7.97 -21.72 -26.47
CA ALA A 755 6.64 -21.59 -25.90
C ALA A 755 6.50 -20.26 -25.14
N LEU A 756 6.02 -19.24 -25.83
CA LEU A 756 5.71 -17.92 -25.26
C LEU A 756 4.40 -17.97 -24.46
N ARG A 757 4.39 -17.31 -23.30
CA ARG A 757 3.20 -17.18 -22.44
C ARG A 757 3.01 -15.75 -21.97
N LEU A 758 1.75 -15.37 -21.81
CA LEU A 758 1.38 -14.15 -21.10
C LEU A 758 1.42 -14.39 -19.59
N VAL A 759 1.84 -13.37 -18.86
CA VAL A 759 1.85 -13.35 -17.41
C VAL A 759 0.88 -12.26 -16.96
N ALA A 760 -0.15 -12.66 -16.22
CA ALA A 760 -1.16 -11.78 -15.67
C ALA A 760 -0.80 -11.36 -14.24
N ALA A 761 -1.14 -10.13 -13.88
CA ALA A 761 -1.18 -9.71 -12.49
C ALA A 761 -2.37 -10.41 -11.80
N MET A 762 -2.14 -10.94 -10.59
CA MET A 762 -3.17 -11.59 -9.78
C MET A 762 -3.39 -10.84 -8.48
N TYR A 763 -4.66 -10.60 -8.15
CA TYR A 763 -5.09 -10.22 -6.82
C TYR A 763 -5.31 -11.45 -5.95
N LYS A 764 -4.79 -11.43 -4.73
CA LYS A 764 -5.34 -12.24 -3.64
C LYS A 764 -6.62 -11.54 -3.21
N CYS A 765 -7.74 -12.23 -3.39
CA CYS A 765 -9.07 -11.75 -3.05
C CYS A 765 -9.58 -12.52 -1.84
N THR A 766 -9.74 -11.82 -0.72
CA THR A 766 -10.38 -12.37 0.48
C THR A 766 -11.83 -11.91 0.52
N VAL A 767 -12.77 -12.85 0.47
CA VAL A 767 -14.21 -12.60 0.54
C VAL A 767 -14.73 -13.02 1.91
N THR A 768 -15.33 -12.08 2.64
CA THR A 768 -16.00 -12.38 3.92
C THR A 768 -17.50 -12.37 3.68
N THR A 769 -18.18 -13.46 4.09
CA THR A 769 -19.62 -13.63 3.84
C THR A 769 -20.28 -14.47 4.93
N SER A 770 -21.59 -14.30 5.10
CA SER A 770 -22.41 -15.23 5.88
C SER A 770 -22.67 -16.53 5.09
N SER A 771 -23.04 -17.59 5.81
CA SER A 771 -23.42 -18.90 5.23
C SER A 771 -24.55 -18.79 4.20
N GLN A 772 -25.46 -17.81 4.36
CA GLN A 772 -26.60 -17.61 3.47
C GLN A 772 -26.21 -17.07 2.09
N ALA A 773 -25.11 -16.32 2.00
CA ALA A 773 -24.67 -15.66 0.77
C ALA A 773 -23.50 -16.39 0.06
N LEU A 774 -22.89 -17.38 0.72
CA LEU A 774 -21.72 -18.11 0.23
C LEU A 774 -21.87 -18.69 -1.19
N GLY A 775 -23.00 -19.33 -1.50
CA GLY A 775 -23.24 -19.88 -2.84
C GLY A 775 -23.29 -18.81 -3.94
N LYS A 776 -23.81 -17.62 -3.63
CA LYS A 776 -23.81 -16.48 -4.57
C LYS A 776 -22.40 -15.91 -4.74
N CYS A 777 -21.59 -15.89 -3.68
CA CYS A 777 -20.19 -15.46 -3.76
C CYS A 777 -19.40 -16.35 -4.72
N HIS A 778 -19.51 -17.67 -4.60
CA HIS A 778 -18.86 -18.62 -5.51
C HIS A 778 -19.29 -18.45 -6.96
N ALA A 779 -20.56 -18.16 -7.22
CA ALA A 779 -21.04 -17.89 -8.58
C ALA A 779 -20.36 -16.65 -9.20
N VAL A 780 -20.20 -15.56 -8.44
CA VAL A 780 -19.51 -14.35 -8.92
C VAL A 780 -18.01 -14.60 -9.11
N LEU A 781 -17.37 -15.31 -8.18
CA LEU A 781 -15.95 -15.68 -8.28
C LEU A 781 -15.67 -16.55 -9.52
N ALA A 782 -16.52 -17.54 -9.79
CA ALA A 782 -16.40 -18.41 -10.96
C ALA A 782 -16.57 -17.63 -12.27
N GLN A 783 -17.53 -16.70 -12.35
CA GLN A 783 -17.71 -15.83 -13.52
C GLN A 783 -16.47 -14.99 -13.84
N ARG A 784 -15.68 -14.63 -12.82
CA ARG A 784 -14.46 -13.84 -12.95
C ARG A 784 -13.18 -14.69 -12.99
N LYS A 785 -13.33 -16.01 -13.20
CA LYS A 785 -12.22 -16.98 -13.30
C LYS A 785 -11.30 -16.96 -12.07
N ALA A 786 -11.86 -16.65 -10.90
CA ALA A 786 -11.10 -16.68 -9.67
C ALA A 786 -10.81 -18.14 -9.27
N LYS A 787 -9.57 -18.41 -8.85
CA LYS A 787 -9.17 -19.70 -8.31
C LYS A 787 -9.29 -19.68 -6.79
N VAL A 788 -10.19 -20.48 -6.24
CA VAL A 788 -10.31 -20.64 -4.77
C VAL A 788 -9.07 -21.36 -4.23
N LEU A 789 -8.44 -20.77 -3.21
CA LEU A 789 -7.29 -21.35 -2.51
C LEU A 789 -7.73 -22.05 -1.23
N SER A 790 -8.53 -21.36 -0.42
CA SER A 790 -9.10 -21.88 0.82
C SER A 790 -10.47 -21.27 1.10
N GLU A 791 -11.25 -21.99 1.89
CA GLU A 791 -12.55 -21.57 2.41
C GLU A 791 -12.63 -22.06 3.85
N ASP A 792 -12.60 -21.12 4.79
CA ASP A 792 -12.57 -21.42 6.22
C ASP A 792 -13.61 -20.57 6.95
N ILE A 793 -14.06 -21.03 8.12
CA ILE A 793 -14.92 -20.24 9.00
C ILE A 793 -14.01 -19.50 9.97
N ASN A 794 -14.14 -18.18 10.03
CA ASN A 794 -13.48 -17.38 11.05
C ASN A 794 -14.16 -17.68 12.40
N GLU A 795 -13.49 -18.42 13.28
CA GLU A 795 -14.05 -18.85 14.58
C GLU A 795 -14.39 -17.69 15.52
N ALA A 796 -13.73 -16.53 15.36
CA ALA A 796 -13.98 -15.35 16.17
C ALA A 796 -15.28 -14.65 15.77
N THR A 797 -15.58 -14.55 14.48
CA THR A 797 -16.75 -13.80 13.95
C THR A 797 -17.91 -14.70 13.52
N GLY A 798 -17.63 -15.99 13.27
CA GLY A 798 -18.58 -16.96 12.72
C GLY A 798 -18.90 -16.76 11.22
N LEU A 799 -18.16 -15.89 10.52
CA LEU A 799 -18.31 -15.63 9.09
C LEU A 799 -17.39 -16.55 8.26
N PHE A 800 -17.79 -16.85 7.03
CA PHE A 800 -16.94 -17.57 6.08
C PHE A 800 -15.95 -16.60 5.44
N GLU A 801 -14.71 -17.04 5.35
CA GLU A 801 -13.62 -16.37 4.66
C GLU A 801 -13.17 -17.23 3.49
N VAL A 802 -13.42 -16.75 2.27
CA VAL A 802 -13.02 -17.42 1.02
C VAL A 802 -11.82 -16.67 0.45
N VAL A 803 -10.66 -17.33 0.45
CA VAL A 803 -9.41 -16.78 -0.11
C VAL A 803 -9.24 -17.29 -1.53
N THR A 804 -9.12 -16.38 -2.49
CA THR A 804 -9.06 -16.69 -3.92
C THR A 804 -7.95 -15.92 -4.63
N LEU A 805 -7.51 -16.39 -5.79
CA LEU A 805 -6.69 -15.64 -6.74
C LEU A 805 -7.55 -15.18 -7.90
N LEU A 806 -7.64 -13.86 -8.09
CA LEU A 806 -8.44 -13.22 -9.13
C LEU A 806 -7.52 -12.46 -10.10
N PRO A 807 -7.57 -12.72 -11.42
CA PRO A 807 -6.84 -11.91 -12.39
C PRO A 807 -7.25 -10.44 -12.30
N VAL A 808 -6.29 -9.52 -12.22
CA VAL A 808 -6.57 -8.07 -12.06
C VAL A 808 -7.43 -7.55 -13.21
N VAL A 809 -7.22 -8.07 -14.43
CA VAL A 809 -8.00 -7.71 -15.62
C VAL A 809 -9.48 -8.09 -15.50
N GLU A 810 -9.83 -9.09 -14.70
CA GLU A 810 -11.21 -9.54 -14.46
C GLU A 810 -11.83 -8.90 -13.19
N SER A 811 -11.06 -8.13 -12.42
CA SER A 811 -11.50 -7.54 -11.15
C SER A 811 -12.33 -6.27 -11.28
N PHE A 812 -12.39 -5.66 -12.47
CA PHE A 812 -13.14 -4.42 -12.68
C PHE A 812 -14.64 -4.61 -12.36
N SER A 813 -15.15 -3.71 -11.51
CA SER A 813 -16.52 -3.76 -10.95
C SER A 813 -16.88 -5.04 -10.17
N PHE A 814 -15.89 -5.87 -9.79
CA PHE A 814 -16.12 -7.12 -9.06
C PHE A 814 -16.77 -6.88 -7.69
N CYS A 815 -16.22 -5.97 -6.88
CA CYS A 815 -16.74 -5.69 -5.53
C CYS A 815 -18.17 -5.13 -5.56
N GLU A 816 -18.55 -4.39 -6.60
CA GLU A 816 -19.92 -3.90 -6.78
C GLU A 816 -20.88 -5.04 -7.16
N GLN A 817 -20.47 -5.88 -8.13
CA GLN A 817 -21.26 -7.05 -8.54
C GLN A 817 -21.47 -8.03 -7.38
N LEU A 818 -20.43 -8.27 -6.57
CA LEU A 818 -20.52 -9.13 -5.40
C LEU A 818 -21.49 -8.57 -4.36
N ARG A 819 -21.36 -7.29 -4.01
CA ARG A 819 -22.27 -6.62 -3.07
C ARG A 819 -23.71 -6.66 -3.57
N LYS A 820 -23.96 -6.37 -4.85
CA LYS A 820 -25.30 -6.39 -5.45
C LYS A 820 -25.91 -7.79 -5.44
N SER A 821 -25.14 -8.81 -5.77
CA SER A 821 -25.62 -10.21 -5.83
C SER A 821 -25.94 -10.78 -4.45
N THR A 822 -25.19 -10.35 -3.44
CA THR A 822 -25.33 -10.82 -2.05
C THR A 822 -26.19 -9.90 -1.18
N SER A 823 -26.79 -8.86 -1.76
CA SER A 823 -27.53 -7.82 -1.02
C SER A 823 -26.70 -7.17 0.09
N GLY A 824 -25.39 -7.05 -0.11
CA GLY A 824 -24.44 -6.48 0.86
C GLY A 824 -23.95 -7.45 1.94
N LEU A 825 -24.38 -8.72 1.93
CA LEU A 825 -23.95 -9.72 2.91
C LEU A 825 -22.53 -10.26 2.68
N ALA A 826 -21.92 -9.93 1.55
CA ALA A 826 -20.53 -10.26 1.26
C ALA A 826 -19.73 -9.00 0.90
N SER A 827 -18.52 -8.96 1.44
CA SER A 827 -17.50 -7.97 1.11
C SER A 827 -16.28 -8.69 0.55
N ALA A 828 -15.58 -8.04 -0.39
CA ALA A 828 -14.34 -8.57 -0.95
C ALA A 828 -13.24 -7.53 -0.91
N GLN A 829 -12.03 -8.01 -0.63
CA GLN A 829 -10.84 -7.20 -0.54
C GLN A 829 -9.83 -7.72 -1.54
N LEU A 830 -9.27 -6.81 -2.35
CA LEU A 830 -8.33 -7.13 -3.41
C LEU A 830 -6.95 -6.61 -3.02
N HIS A 831 -5.95 -7.48 -3.00
CA HIS A 831 -4.56 -7.10 -2.78
C HIS A 831 -3.67 -7.71 -3.86
N PHE A 832 -2.73 -6.93 -4.41
CA PHE A 832 -1.76 -7.46 -5.37
C PHE A 832 -0.96 -8.60 -4.72
N SER A 833 -1.00 -9.78 -5.34
CA SER A 833 -0.30 -10.94 -4.82
C SER A 833 1.00 -11.18 -5.56
N HIS A 834 0.92 -11.45 -6.87
CA HIS A 834 2.06 -11.77 -7.69
C HIS A 834 1.69 -11.77 -9.17
N TRP A 835 2.71 -11.94 -10.01
CA TRP A 835 2.59 -12.20 -11.44
C TRP A 835 2.48 -13.70 -11.69
N GLN A 836 1.38 -14.16 -12.29
CA GLN A 836 1.11 -15.56 -12.59
C GLN A 836 1.11 -15.82 -14.10
N ILE A 837 1.77 -16.89 -14.52
CA ILE A 837 1.76 -17.35 -15.91
C ILE A 837 0.34 -17.86 -16.24
N ILE A 838 -0.23 -17.38 -17.35
CA ILE A 838 -1.44 -17.95 -17.91
C ILE A 838 -1.03 -19.24 -18.62
N ASP A 839 -1.47 -20.38 -18.10
CA ASP A 839 -1.13 -21.71 -18.63
C ASP A 839 -2.00 -22.09 -19.85
N GLU A 840 -2.11 -21.16 -20.79
CA GLU A 840 -2.77 -21.34 -22.08
C GLU A 840 -1.86 -20.73 -23.15
N ASP A 841 -1.65 -21.45 -24.26
CA ASP A 841 -0.89 -20.90 -25.39
C ASP A 841 -1.77 -19.91 -26.18
N PRO A 842 -1.40 -18.62 -26.33
CA PRO A 842 -2.17 -17.67 -27.12
C PRO A 842 -2.35 -18.07 -28.60
N TYR A 843 -1.50 -18.96 -29.12
CA TYR A 843 -1.57 -19.47 -30.48
C TYR A 843 -1.94 -20.97 -30.52
N TRP A 844 -2.53 -21.51 -29.46
CA TRP A 844 -2.96 -22.90 -29.41
C TRP A 844 -3.86 -23.25 -30.61
N THR A 845 -3.63 -24.43 -31.17
CA THR A 845 -4.46 -25.03 -32.21
C THR A 845 -4.84 -26.45 -31.81
N PRO A 846 -6.11 -26.85 -31.96
CA PRO A 846 -6.57 -28.22 -31.72
C PRO A 846 -5.72 -29.23 -32.49
N SER A 847 -5.22 -30.25 -31.81
CA SER A 847 -4.31 -31.25 -32.37
C SER A 847 -4.90 -32.66 -32.34
N THR A 848 -5.75 -32.95 -31.36
CA THR A 848 -6.44 -34.24 -31.23
C THR A 848 -7.81 -34.21 -31.90
N LEU A 849 -8.33 -35.39 -32.27
CA LEU A 849 -9.65 -35.51 -32.91
C LEU A 849 -10.77 -35.03 -31.97
N GLU A 850 -10.68 -35.32 -30.67
CA GLU A 850 -11.64 -34.87 -29.65
C GLU A 850 -11.62 -33.33 -29.52
N GLU A 851 -10.43 -32.71 -29.49
CA GLU A 851 -10.30 -31.24 -29.46
C GLU A 851 -10.85 -30.58 -30.74
N ILE A 852 -10.66 -31.22 -31.89
CA ILE A 852 -11.17 -30.72 -33.18
C ILE A 852 -12.70 -30.82 -33.23
N GLU A 853 -13.30 -31.84 -32.60
CA GLU A 853 -14.75 -31.98 -32.50
C GLU A 853 -15.37 -30.93 -31.57
N GLU A 854 -14.72 -30.62 -30.44
CA GLU A 854 -15.21 -29.67 -29.44
C GLU A 854 -14.96 -28.20 -29.84
N PHE A 855 -13.78 -27.90 -30.41
CA PHE A 855 -13.34 -26.52 -30.68
C PHE A 855 -13.22 -26.19 -32.17
N GLY A 856 -13.48 -27.14 -33.08
CA GLY A 856 -13.35 -26.94 -34.54
C GLY A 856 -11.90 -27.02 -35.03
N MET A 857 -11.69 -27.17 -36.35
CA MET A 857 -10.35 -27.39 -36.94
C MET A 857 -9.34 -26.26 -36.72
N LYS A 858 -9.79 -25.07 -36.32
CA LYS A 858 -8.94 -23.90 -36.06
C LYS A 858 -9.06 -23.33 -34.65
N GLY A 859 -9.87 -23.93 -33.77
CA GLY A 859 -10.25 -23.30 -32.51
C GLY A 859 -11.18 -22.13 -32.76
N ASP A 860 -12.44 -22.40 -33.13
CA ASP A 860 -13.44 -21.41 -33.54
C ASP A 860 -13.82 -20.42 -32.42
N SER A 861 -13.51 -20.77 -31.17
CA SER A 861 -13.53 -19.83 -30.03
C SER A 861 -12.09 -19.50 -29.60
N PRO A 862 -11.71 -18.20 -29.55
CA PRO A 862 -10.39 -17.82 -29.07
C PRO A 862 -10.29 -18.14 -27.57
N ASN A 863 -9.19 -18.80 -27.17
CA ASN A 863 -8.91 -19.03 -25.76
C ASN A 863 -8.64 -17.71 -25.00
N HIS A 864 -8.59 -17.79 -23.67
CA HIS A 864 -8.51 -16.58 -22.85
C HIS A 864 -7.19 -15.83 -23.07
N ALA A 865 -6.08 -16.57 -23.18
CA ALA A 865 -4.77 -15.98 -23.45
C ALA A 865 -4.76 -15.20 -24.78
N ARG A 866 -5.39 -15.73 -25.83
CA ARG A 866 -5.54 -15.04 -27.12
C ARG A 866 -6.45 -13.83 -27.02
N GLY A 867 -7.56 -13.93 -26.30
CA GLY A 867 -8.46 -12.81 -26.04
C GLY A 867 -7.74 -11.62 -25.39
N TYR A 868 -6.92 -11.88 -24.37
CA TYR A 868 -6.09 -10.83 -23.73
C TYR A 868 -5.01 -10.30 -24.67
N MET A 869 -4.32 -11.18 -25.41
CA MET A 869 -3.30 -10.79 -26.37
C MET A 869 -3.87 -9.85 -27.45
N ASP A 870 -4.98 -10.23 -28.08
CA ASP A 870 -5.61 -9.45 -29.14
C ASP A 870 -6.15 -8.11 -28.63
N ALA A 871 -6.68 -8.07 -27.39
CA ALA A 871 -7.10 -6.81 -26.77
C ALA A 871 -5.93 -5.82 -26.59
N VAL A 872 -4.78 -6.30 -26.12
CA VAL A 872 -3.57 -5.47 -25.98
C VAL A 872 -3.02 -5.05 -27.34
N ARG A 873 -2.97 -5.98 -28.31
CA ARG A 873 -2.47 -5.72 -29.66
C ARG A 873 -3.31 -4.68 -30.40
N ARG A 874 -4.65 -4.79 -30.39
CA ARG A 874 -5.55 -3.81 -31.03
C ARG A 874 -5.30 -2.39 -30.52
N ARG A 875 -5.13 -2.22 -29.22
CA ARG A 875 -4.88 -0.89 -28.63
C ARG A 875 -3.52 -0.32 -29.03
N LYS A 876 -2.47 -1.14 -29.06
CA LYS A 876 -1.13 -0.72 -29.51
C LYS A 876 -1.04 -0.53 -31.03
N GLY A 877 -2.14 -0.73 -31.77
CA GLY A 877 -2.14 -0.71 -33.24
C GLY A 877 -1.33 -1.86 -33.84
N LEU A 878 -1.07 -2.92 -33.08
CA LEU A 878 -0.36 -4.10 -33.55
C LEU A 878 -1.32 -4.99 -34.37
N PRO A 879 -0.82 -5.67 -35.41
CA PRO A 879 -1.66 -6.51 -36.24
C PRO A 879 -2.23 -7.67 -35.42
N THR A 880 -3.55 -7.84 -35.43
CA THR A 880 -4.24 -9.07 -34.98
C THR A 880 -4.52 -9.97 -36.18
N GLN A 881 -4.71 -11.26 -35.93
CA GLN A 881 -5.05 -12.25 -36.98
C GLN A 881 -6.56 -12.27 -37.29
N ASP A 882 -7.32 -11.28 -36.84
CA ASP A 882 -8.75 -11.18 -37.10
C ASP A 882 -8.99 -11.10 -38.62
N LEU A 883 -9.72 -12.06 -39.17
CA LEU A 883 -10.17 -12.02 -40.55
C LEU A 883 -11.23 -10.93 -40.68
N ILE A 884 -10.83 -9.71 -41.03
CA ILE A 884 -11.79 -8.67 -41.40
C ILE A 884 -12.39 -9.09 -42.75
N VAL A 885 -13.60 -9.64 -42.73
CA VAL A 885 -14.38 -9.90 -43.95
C VAL A 885 -14.90 -8.55 -44.45
N ILE A 886 -14.09 -7.84 -45.23
CA ILE A 886 -14.45 -6.52 -45.79
C ILE A 886 -15.43 -6.67 -46.97
N SER A 887 -15.57 -7.86 -47.55
CA SER A 887 -16.56 -8.17 -48.59
C SER A 887 -16.75 -9.69 -48.75
N ALA A 888 -18.01 -10.14 -48.85
CA ALA A 888 -18.38 -11.56 -48.95
C ALA A 888 -17.94 -12.26 -50.26
N GLU A 889 -17.29 -11.57 -51.19
CA GLU A 889 -16.87 -12.16 -52.46
C GLU A 889 -15.41 -11.86 -52.77
N LYS A 890 -14.62 -12.94 -52.91
CA LYS A 890 -13.20 -13.02 -53.32
C LYS A 890 -12.18 -13.06 -52.18
N GLN A 891 -12.04 -14.25 -51.61
CA GLN A 891 -10.79 -14.69 -50.98
C GLN A 891 -9.67 -14.70 -52.04
N ARG A 892 -8.73 -13.76 -51.96
CA ARG A 892 -7.43 -13.86 -52.62
C ARG A 892 -6.35 -13.81 -51.54
N ASN A 893 -5.67 -14.95 -51.37
CA ASN A 893 -4.46 -15.06 -50.56
C ASN A 893 -3.39 -14.12 -51.12
N LEU A 894 -3.10 -13.02 -50.42
CA LEU A 894 -1.85 -12.27 -50.61
C LEU A 894 -0.72 -13.07 -49.96
N LYS A 895 -0.23 -14.10 -50.67
CA LYS A 895 1.13 -14.59 -50.43
C LYS A 895 2.08 -13.46 -50.83
N LYS A 896 2.64 -12.74 -49.85
CA LYS A 896 3.82 -11.91 -50.07
C LYS A 896 4.94 -12.82 -50.56
N ASN A 897 5.39 -12.59 -51.79
CA ASN A 897 6.63 -13.16 -52.28
C ASN A 897 7.79 -12.58 -51.46
N LYS A 898 8.57 -13.50 -50.87
CA LYS A 898 9.94 -13.44 -50.33
C LYS A 898 10.45 -12.13 -49.74
#